data_AF-A0A970RSG4-F1
#
_entry.id   AF-A0A970RSG4-F1
#
_cell.length_a   1.000
_cell.length_b   1.000
_cell.length_c   1.000
_cell.angle_alpha   90.00
_cell.angle_beta   90.00
_cell.angle_gamma   90.00
#
_symmetry.space_group_name_H-M   'P 1'
#
loop_
_entity.id
_entity.type
_entity.pdbx_description
1 polymer ?
#
loop_
_entity_poly.entity_id
_entity_poly.type
_entity_poly.pdbx_seq_one_letter_code
_entity_poly.pdbx_strand_id
1 'polypeptide(L)'
;MFSLTHNRLRWTIVGAITLMLIIILTVKFDIFADKYTTSCIGNQSKTMGTVDADEPLSQSFIPEKRHLSFVEVRVATYSEAGETGQMLFTITDSEGSILDRQSALLTDVRDNGYFRFDTDLVLDRNMEYTILLQTTGVRSERSPVVWVSTASKGAQTRLSIPGAYSGEDLQINAQYGYEQINYIAFFVSLGLLLLCGAAALVDLRLSERQTKAFSFGVMLIMPLVSFLIAEILNDSSLLGKTPQAYVVNYIFYLLIYMLMFTIINRLRISVIVSNLLIYTVAVINYYKILFRGEPVQLWDIVTVRTAINVSGQYPLLLSSTLVLTFLSLVLIGIMIAKLKVRTESTRKRTVGGALSFILLVGLVLSLFATDRYQITRLSFMQKIGITNNVWNQPANYSANGLLLALTMNAQDLIVREPEGYSENIIGEMSADLKARVISERNRAMIEPYANNVAEAALGPVIPPKESRPNIIVIMDESYTDLTDVAPFEMNQSVNDYISSLRTDTIRGSLYVSTFGGGTANSEFEFLTGNSMAYLPGGSVPYLQYVDEKTGSLPWILKQNGYSTIAVHPYLDSGWSRPIAYERLGFDRFVSIDDFRNPEYIREYVSDRSSFDKVIELYEQKGDQPIFLFNVTMQNHGGYGKTHGNFREDVRLSEYPDRFPETEQYLSLIRKTDEAVRELIEYFSRRDEPTIILFFGDHAPSMKNGFYETILNSSMSELPAEDMQKLYRTEYFIWANYDIVEASGRNMSTNYLSTVLMDIAGIDMPGYNLYLKDLYRKYPVISTMGIIDSSGRRYDCVSAVPDEDGSLRDYSYFIYNNLFGDTRRNASVFDEPLWPVEPLAQN
;
A
#
# COMPACT_ATOMS: atom_id res chain seq x y z
N MET A 1 12.44 -12.35 62.57
CA MET A 1 13.50 -12.80 61.63
C MET A 1 12.98 -13.09 60.21
N PHE A 2 11.89 -12.46 59.75
CA PHE A 2 11.30 -12.67 58.40
C PHE A 2 10.91 -11.33 57.73
N SER A 3 11.86 -10.43 57.48
CA SER A 3 11.62 -9.25 56.61
C SER A 3 12.74 -8.94 55.61
N LEU A 4 13.81 -9.73 55.57
CA LEU A 4 14.93 -9.57 54.63
C LEU A 4 14.73 -10.31 53.30
N THR A 5 13.87 -11.33 53.26
CA THR A 5 13.64 -12.17 52.07
C THR A 5 12.88 -11.43 50.97
N HIS A 6 11.90 -10.59 51.32
CA HIS A 6 11.13 -9.83 50.33
C HIS A 6 11.98 -8.79 49.58
N ASN A 7 12.92 -8.15 50.29
CA ASN A 7 13.78 -7.14 49.68
C ASN A 7 14.88 -7.79 48.84
N ARG A 8 15.58 -8.81 49.37
CA ARG A 8 16.61 -9.53 48.59
C ARG A 8 16.02 -10.19 47.34
N LEU A 9 14.86 -10.84 47.44
CA LEU A 9 14.19 -11.45 46.30
C LEU A 9 13.79 -10.42 45.23
N ARG A 10 13.24 -9.26 45.62
CA ARG A 10 12.92 -8.15 44.70
C ARG A 10 14.17 -7.64 43.98
N TRP A 11 15.27 -7.44 44.69
CA TRP A 11 16.55 -7.04 44.10
C TRP A 11 17.11 -8.09 43.15
N THR A 12 17.05 -9.37 43.52
CA THR A 12 17.49 -10.47 42.65
C THR A 12 16.64 -10.57 41.39
N ILE A 13 15.31 -10.49 41.50
CA ILE A 13 14.40 -10.58 40.34
C ILE A 13 14.58 -9.39 39.40
N VAL A 14 14.55 -8.16 39.92
CA VAL A 14 14.72 -6.97 39.08
C VAL A 14 16.11 -6.95 38.46
N GLY A 15 17.15 -7.28 39.23
CA GLY A 15 18.51 -7.39 38.71
C GLY A 15 18.64 -8.42 37.59
N ALA A 16 18.02 -9.61 37.75
CA ALA A 16 18.01 -10.64 36.72
C ALA A 16 17.27 -10.20 35.46
N ILE A 17 16.09 -9.57 35.58
CA ILE A 17 15.31 -9.06 34.44
C ILE A 17 16.06 -7.94 33.73
N THR A 18 16.61 -6.96 34.47
CA THR A 18 17.39 -5.87 33.89
C THR A 18 18.61 -6.43 33.15
N LEU A 19 19.35 -7.36 33.76
CA LEU A 19 20.50 -8.00 33.11
C LEU A 19 20.10 -8.76 31.84
N MET A 20 19.00 -9.53 31.89
CA MET A 20 18.46 -10.23 30.73
C MET A 20 18.10 -9.26 29.60
N LEU A 21 17.43 -8.16 29.90
CA LEU A 21 17.05 -7.16 28.91
C LEU A 21 18.26 -6.40 28.34
N ILE A 22 19.31 -6.15 29.16
CA ILE A 22 20.60 -5.63 28.66
C ILE A 22 21.20 -6.62 27.68
N ILE A 23 21.26 -7.91 28.03
CA ILE A 23 21.78 -8.95 27.14
C ILE A 23 20.99 -8.96 25.83
N ILE A 24 19.65 -8.93 25.88
CA ILE A 24 18.82 -8.89 24.67
C ILE A 24 19.14 -7.65 23.83
N LEU A 25 19.23 -6.47 24.45
CA LEU A 25 19.52 -5.21 23.75
C LEU A 25 20.92 -5.23 23.11
N THR A 26 21.91 -5.83 23.78
CA THR A 26 23.28 -5.99 23.28
C THR A 26 23.38 -7.07 22.21
N VAL A 27 22.61 -8.16 22.31
CA VAL A 27 22.56 -9.22 21.28
C VAL A 27 21.81 -8.72 20.04
N LYS A 28 20.79 -7.88 20.22
CA LYS A 28 20.02 -7.25 19.15
C LYS A 28 20.51 -5.83 18.85
N PHE A 29 21.83 -5.65 18.82
CA PHE A 29 22.45 -4.35 18.60
C PHE A 29 22.10 -3.75 17.23
N ASP A 30 21.85 -4.61 16.24
CA ASP A 30 21.48 -4.23 14.87
C ASP A 30 20.18 -3.41 14.79
N ILE A 31 19.33 -3.43 15.84
CA ILE A 31 18.16 -2.53 15.96
C ILE A 31 18.57 -1.06 15.88
N PHE A 32 19.81 -0.75 16.27
CA PHE A 32 20.38 0.59 16.26
C PHE A 32 21.23 0.87 15.03
N ALA A 33 21.38 -0.08 14.10
CA ALA A 33 22.12 0.14 12.87
C ALA A 33 21.26 0.92 11.86
N ASP A 34 21.62 2.18 11.63
CA ASP A 34 21.10 2.94 10.49
C ASP A 34 21.92 2.52 9.26
N LYS A 35 21.26 1.99 8.24
CA LYS A 35 21.92 1.50 7.01
C LYS A 35 22.00 2.63 5.98
N TYR A 36 23.19 2.82 5.42
CA TYR A 36 23.48 3.78 4.36
C TYR A 36 24.20 3.06 3.23
N THR A 37 23.83 3.34 1.99
CA THR A 37 24.54 2.81 0.83
C THR A 37 25.03 3.99 0.00
N THR A 38 26.33 3.97 -0.32
CA THR A 38 26.92 4.92 -1.27
C THR A 38 27.38 4.15 -2.50
N SER A 39 26.84 4.52 -3.66
CA SER A 39 27.21 3.91 -4.94
C SER A 39 28.24 4.77 -5.65
N CYS A 40 29.28 4.14 -6.19
CA CYS A 40 30.35 4.80 -6.93
C CYS A 40 30.29 4.36 -8.39
N ILE A 41 29.39 5.01 -9.15
CA ILE A 41 29.16 4.73 -10.57
C ILE A 41 29.22 6.07 -11.32
N GLY A 42 30.15 6.19 -12.26
CA GLY A 42 30.31 7.33 -13.14
C GLY A 42 29.48 7.24 -14.42
N ASN A 43 29.46 8.34 -15.18
CA ASN A 43 28.59 8.52 -16.34
C ASN A 43 28.96 7.64 -17.55
N GLN A 44 30.18 7.09 -17.60
CA GLN A 44 30.64 6.20 -18.67
C GLN A 44 31.28 4.96 -18.06
N SER A 45 30.65 3.79 -18.23
CA SER A 45 31.15 2.51 -17.73
C SER A 45 31.72 1.65 -18.86
N LYS A 46 32.85 0.99 -18.61
CA LYS A 46 33.51 0.02 -19.50
C LYS A 46 34.06 -1.14 -18.67
N THR A 47 34.17 -2.34 -19.23
CA THR A 47 34.88 -3.45 -18.58
C THR A 47 36.38 -3.32 -18.80
N MET A 48 37.17 -3.30 -17.74
CA MET A 48 38.63 -3.22 -17.83
C MET A 48 39.28 -4.02 -16.70
N GLY A 49 40.52 -4.43 -16.93
CA GLY A 49 41.35 -5.10 -15.94
C GLY A 49 40.95 -6.56 -15.75
N THR A 50 41.79 -7.45 -16.28
CA THR A 50 41.73 -8.87 -15.98
C THR A 50 42.13 -9.07 -14.53
N VAL A 51 41.24 -9.69 -13.74
CA VAL A 51 41.52 -10.02 -12.34
C VAL A 51 42.38 -11.29 -12.32
N ASP A 52 43.70 -11.14 -12.49
CA ASP A 52 44.65 -12.27 -12.55
C ASP A 52 45.29 -12.58 -11.17
N ALA A 53 45.87 -13.77 -11.04
CA ALA A 53 46.53 -14.24 -9.82
C ALA A 53 47.86 -13.53 -9.55
N ASP A 54 48.58 -13.15 -10.61
CA ASP A 54 49.95 -12.60 -10.50
C ASP A 54 49.97 -11.10 -10.19
N GLU A 55 48.98 -10.32 -10.65
CA GLU A 55 48.89 -8.86 -10.42
C GLU A 55 47.46 -8.45 -10.04
N PRO A 56 47.20 -8.01 -8.78
CA PRO A 56 45.86 -7.59 -8.34
C PRO A 56 45.42 -6.30 -9.02
N LEU A 57 44.12 -6.22 -9.34
CA LEU A 57 43.48 -4.94 -9.61
C LEU A 57 43.29 -4.19 -8.29
N SER A 58 43.72 -2.92 -8.23
CA SER A 58 43.68 -2.16 -6.98
C SER A 58 42.94 -0.82 -7.08
N GLN A 59 42.06 -0.53 -6.13
CA GLN A 59 41.32 0.74 -6.04
C GLN A 59 41.51 1.36 -4.68
N SER A 60 42.08 2.56 -4.64
CA SER A 60 42.11 3.38 -3.44
C SER A 60 40.77 4.09 -3.22
N PHE A 61 40.30 4.07 -1.98
CA PHE A 61 39.09 4.78 -1.54
C PHE A 61 39.28 5.39 -0.16
N ILE A 62 38.57 6.50 0.09
CA ILE A 62 38.43 7.09 1.41
C ILE A 62 37.00 6.80 1.89
N PRO A 63 36.80 6.19 3.06
CA PRO A 63 35.48 5.75 3.48
C PRO A 63 34.60 6.94 3.89
N GLU A 64 33.36 6.97 3.38
CA GLU A 64 32.42 8.06 3.72
C GLU A 64 31.94 8.00 5.17
N LYS A 65 31.78 6.78 5.69
CA LYS A 65 31.44 6.48 7.09
C LYS A 65 32.46 5.51 7.66
N ARG A 66 32.56 5.44 8.99
CA ARG A 66 33.59 4.65 9.66
C ARG A 66 33.40 3.15 9.52
N HIS A 67 32.17 2.64 9.55
CA HIS A 67 31.93 1.21 9.57
C HIS A 67 31.41 0.76 8.21
N LEU A 68 32.26 0.01 7.51
CA LEU A 68 32.01 -0.53 6.18
C LEU A 68 31.52 -1.97 6.36
N SER A 69 30.23 -2.18 6.07
CA SER A 69 29.52 -3.45 6.29
C SER A 69 29.53 -4.36 5.07
N PHE A 70 29.65 -3.80 3.86
CA PHE A 70 29.87 -4.56 2.65
C PHE A 70 30.50 -3.69 1.56
N VAL A 71 31.18 -4.34 0.63
CA VAL A 71 31.56 -3.76 -0.66
C VAL A 71 31.02 -4.65 -1.76
N GLU A 72 30.21 -4.10 -2.64
CA GLU A 72 29.78 -4.81 -3.84
C GLU A 72 30.61 -4.34 -5.01
N VAL A 73 31.19 -5.25 -5.78
CA VAL A 73 31.94 -4.93 -6.99
C VAL A 73 31.19 -5.49 -8.18
N ARG A 74 31.01 -4.68 -9.22
CA ARG A 74 30.41 -5.15 -10.47
C ARG A 74 31.44 -5.87 -11.32
N VAL A 75 31.18 -7.15 -11.56
CA VAL A 75 32.07 -8.06 -12.30
C VAL A 75 31.40 -8.49 -13.60
N ALA A 76 32.17 -8.63 -14.67
CA ALA A 76 31.79 -9.39 -15.85
C ALA A 76 32.63 -10.68 -15.93
N THR A 77 31.98 -11.81 -16.16
CA THR A 77 32.64 -13.12 -16.20
C THR A 77 32.44 -13.77 -17.57
N TYR A 78 33.48 -14.42 -18.08
CA TYR A 78 33.41 -15.17 -19.34
C TYR A 78 33.14 -16.67 -19.12
N SER A 79 32.81 -17.10 -17.89
CA SER A 79 32.81 -18.51 -17.52
C SER A 79 31.55 -19.24 -18.02
N GLU A 80 31.74 -20.22 -18.90
CA GLU A 80 30.76 -21.29 -19.13
C GLU A 80 30.70 -22.25 -17.94
N ALA A 81 29.59 -22.96 -17.76
CA ALA A 81 29.34 -23.84 -16.62
C ALA A 81 30.47 -24.89 -16.41
N GLY A 82 31.12 -24.87 -15.24
CA GLY A 82 32.06 -25.92 -14.80
C GLY A 82 33.44 -25.47 -14.26
N GLU A 83 33.69 -24.17 -14.08
CA GLU A 83 35.00 -23.68 -13.62
C GLU A 83 35.17 -23.71 -12.09
N THR A 84 36.33 -24.17 -11.61
CA THR A 84 36.61 -24.43 -10.18
C THR A 84 37.46 -23.35 -9.50
N GLY A 85 37.51 -22.13 -10.05
CA GLY A 85 38.34 -21.04 -9.54
C GLY A 85 37.65 -20.16 -8.49
N GLN A 86 38.43 -19.32 -7.81
CA GLN A 86 37.94 -18.38 -6.79
C GLN A 86 38.36 -16.95 -7.11
N MET A 87 37.49 -15.98 -6.83
CA MET A 87 37.82 -14.57 -6.73
C MET A 87 38.15 -14.23 -5.28
N LEU A 88 39.28 -13.57 -5.08
CA LEU A 88 39.73 -13.03 -3.81
C LEU A 88 39.51 -11.52 -3.79
N PHE A 89 38.81 -11.04 -2.77
CA PHE A 89 38.63 -9.63 -2.48
C PHE A 89 39.36 -9.32 -1.17
N THR A 90 40.34 -8.43 -1.21
CA THR A 90 41.15 -8.05 -0.05
C THR A 90 41.08 -6.55 0.15
N ILE A 91 40.94 -6.09 1.39
CA ILE A 91 41.06 -4.67 1.76
C ILE A 91 42.37 -4.48 2.52
N THR A 92 43.18 -3.50 2.14
CA THR A 92 44.43 -3.14 2.82
C THR A 92 44.44 -1.69 3.29
N ASP A 93 45.27 -1.40 4.30
CA ASP A 93 45.60 -0.03 4.69
C ASP A 93 46.63 0.61 3.76
N SER A 94 46.98 1.88 4.03
CA SER A 94 47.97 2.65 3.28
C SER A 94 49.40 2.12 3.35
N GLU A 95 49.71 1.23 4.31
CA GLU A 95 51.01 0.55 4.44
C GLU A 95 51.02 -0.81 3.74
N GLY A 96 49.88 -1.24 3.17
CA GLY A 96 49.72 -2.52 2.50
C GLY A 96 49.39 -3.69 3.44
N SER A 97 49.08 -3.43 4.71
CA SER A 97 48.65 -4.47 5.64
C SER A 97 47.22 -4.90 5.32
N ILE A 98 46.97 -6.21 5.29
CA ILE A 98 45.65 -6.79 5.01
C ILE A 98 44.73 -6.58 6.22
N LEU A 99 43.59 -5.94 5.98
CA LEU A 99 42.55 -5.67 6.97
C LEU A 99 41.42 -6.69 6.90
N ASP A 100 40.97 -7.05 5.69
CA ASP A 100 39.97 -8.10 5.46
C ASP A 100 40.27 -8.83 4.15
N ARG A 101 39.88 -10.10 4.08
CA ARG A 101 40.01 -10.94 2.88
C ARG A 101 38.85 -11.92 2.78
N GLN A 102 38.09 -11.78 1.70
CA GLN A 102 36.96 -12.61 1.32
C GLN A 102 37.32 -13.44 0.09
N SER A 103 36.71 -14.62 -0.04
CA SER A 103 36.84 -15.47 -1.22
C SER A 103 35.45 -15.89 -1.71
N ALA A 104 35.23 -15.78 -3.02
CA ALA A 104 34.01 -16.20 -3.68
C ALA A 104 34.32 -17.25 -4.74
N LEU A 105 33.52 -18.32 -4.82
CA LEU A 105 33.62 -19.25 -5.94
C LEU A 105 33.16 -18.53 -7.22
N LEU A 106 33.89 -18.69 -8.32
CA LEU A 106 33.48 -18.08 -9.59
C LEU A 106 32.12 -18.58 -10.09
N THR A 107 31.67 -19.76 -9.65
CA THR A 107 30.31 -20.26 -9.90
C THR A 107 29.22 -19.37 -9.31
N ASP A 108 29.53 -18.63 -8.26
CA ASP A 108 28.60 -17.76 -7.55
C ASP A 108 28.64 -16.32 -8.11
N VAL A 109 29.68 -16.01 -8.91
CA VAL A 109 29.87 -14.70 -9.54
C VAL A 109 29.07 -14.67 -10.84
N ARG A 110 27.95 -13.96 -10.81
CA ARG A 110 27.06 -13.77 -11.97
C ARG A 110 27.70 -12.80 -12.97
N ASP A 111 27.69 -13.16 -14.25
CA ASP A 111 28.10 -12.24 -15.31
C ASP A 111 27.29 -10.94 -15.26
N ASN A 112 27.99 -9.81 -15.41
CA ASN A 112 27.49 -8.44 -15.31
C ASN A 112 26.74 -8.07 -14.02
N GLY A 113 26.88 -8.87 -12.96
CA GLY A 113 26.27 -8.65 -11.65
C GLY A 113 27.18 -7.92 -10.67
N TYR A 114 26.57 -7.29 -9.65
CA TYR A 114 27.27 -6.94 -8.42
C TYR A 114 27.50 -8.20 -7.60
N PHE A 115 28.77 -8.44 -7.24
CA PHE A 115 29.12 -9.45 -6.28
C PHE A 115 29.44 -8.78 -4.95
N ARG A 116 28.71 -9.17 -3.91
CA ARG A 116 28.81 -8.61 -2.57
C ARG A 116 29.88 -9.31 -1.76
N PHE A 117 30.81 -8.52 -1.24
CA PHE A 117 31.76 -8.94 -0.23
C PHE A 117 31.35 -8.30 1.10
N ASP A 118 30.75 -9.08 1.99
CA ASP A 118 30.47 -8.62 3.34
C ASP A 118 31.78 -8.36 4.08
N THR A 119 31.81 -7.33 4.91
CA THR A 119 32.99 -6.95 5.71
C THR A 119 32.49 -6.39 7.04
N ASP A 120 33.32 -6.44 8.08
CA ASP A 120 33.00 -5.82 9.38
C ASP A 120 34.14 -4.88 9.79
N LEU A 121 34.50 -3.97 8.89
CA LEU A 121 35.68 -3.12 9.03
C LEU A 121 35.33 -1.75 9.57
N VAL A 122 36.11 -1.31 10.57
CA VAL A 122 36.07 0.05 11.11
C VAL A 122 37.27 0.84 10.59
N LEU A 123 37.01 1.79 9.70
CA LEU A 123 37.98 2.56 8.94
C LEU A 123 37.99 4.03 9.40
N ASP A 124 39.14 4.71 9.29
CA ASP A 124 39.29 6.14 9.54
C ASP A 124 38.93 6.93 8.27
N ARG A 125 38.00 7.88 8.40
CA ARG A 125 37.52 8.73 7.30
C ARG A 125 38.57 9.67 6.72
N ASN A 126 39.72 9.81 7.38
CA ASN A 126 40.83 10.65 6.90
C ASN A 126 41.98 9.83 6.30
N MET A 127 41.86 8.50 6.29
CA MET A 127 42.87 7.59 5.76
C MET A 127 42.39 6.97 4.46
N GLU A 128 43.35 6.69 3.58
CA GLU A 128 43.11 5.99 2.32
C GLU A 128 43.30 4.49 2.52
N TYR A 129 42.40 3.70 1.94
CA TYR A 129 42.43 2.24 1.95
C TYR A 129 42.39 1.74 0.52
N THR A 130 42.84 0.50 0.30
CA THR A 130 42.91 -0.08 -1.03
C THR A 130 42.14 -1.39 -1.08
N ILE A 131 41.22 -1.51 -2.03
CA ILE A 131 40.61 -2.77 -2.42
C ILE A 131 41.53 -3.45 -3.43
N LEU A 132 41.79 -4.73 -3.25
CA LEU A 132 42.54 -5.61 -4.14
C LEU A 132 41.62 -6.75 -4.60
N LEU A 133 41.54 -6.94 -5.90
CA LEU A 133 40.81 -8.04 -6.53
C LEU A 133 41.80 -8.96 -7.26
N GLN A 134 41.72 -10.26 -6.97
CA GLN A 134 42.56 -11.30 -7.59
C GLN A 134 41.73 -12.55 -7.88
N THR A 135 42.24 -13.45 -8.71
CA THR A 135 41.69 -14.80 -8.83
C THR A 135 42.72 -15.86 -8.47
N THR A 136 42.25 -17.05 -8.11
CA THR A 136 43.10 -18.24 -7.90
C THR A 136 42.46 -19.46 -8.54
N GLY A 137 43.29 -20.31 -9.15
CA GLY A 137 42.81 -21.53 -9.82
C GLY A 137 42.10 -21.29 -11.15
N VAL A 138 42.33 -20.12 -11.79
CA VAL A 138 41.72 -19.70 -13.07
C VAL A 138 42.83 -19.48 -14.09
N ARG A 139 42.58 -19.77 -15.38
CA ARG A 139 43.50 -19.39 -16.46
C ARG A 139 43.25 -17.93 -16.83
N SER A 140 44.30 -17.13 -17.05
CA SER A 140 44.23 -15.68 -17.29
C SER A 140 43.24 -15.26 -18.39
N GLU A 141 43.09 -16.06 -19.47
CA GLU A 141 42.12 -15.82 -20.57
C GLU A 141 40.65 -15.95 -20.14
N ARG A 142 40.39 -16.55 -18.98
CA ARG A 142 39.04 -16.77 -18.41
C ARG A 142 38.87 -16.07 -17.08
N SER A 143 39.86 -15.28 -16.66
CA SER A 143 39.74 -14.45 -15.47
C SER A 143 38.65 -13.40 -15.67
N PRO A 144 37.85 -13.12 -14.63
CA PRO A 144 36.81 -12.12 -14.68
C PRO A 144 37.41 -10.74 -14.88
N VAL A 145 36.63 -9.84 -15.47
CA VAL A 145 36.96 -8.42 -15.60
C VAL A 145 36.01 -7.60 -14.74
N VAL A 146 36.43 -6.42 -14.30
CA VAL A 146 35.57 -5.53 -13.51
C VAL A 146 35.02 -4.41 -14.38
N TRP A 147 33.83 -3.95 -14.01
CA TRP A 147 33.32 -2.72 -14.58
C TRP A 147 33.99 -1.52 -13.91
N VAL A 148 34.51 -0.61 -14.73
CA VAL A 148 35.11 0.65 -14.31
C VAL A 148 34.38 1.82 -14.98
N SER A 149 34.30 2.96 -14.30
CA SER A 149 33.70 4.18 -14.84
C SER A 149 34.55 5.41 -14.60
N THR A 150 34.24 6.51 -15.28
CA THR A 150 34.86 7.81 -15.01
C THR A 150 34.57 8.27 -13.58
N ALA A 151 35.59 8.76 -12.86
CA ALA A 151 35.44 9.07 -11.45
C ALA A 151 34.35 10.11 -11.17
N SER A 152 33.39 9.78 -10.30
CA SER A 152 32.39 10.72 -9.79
C SER A 152 33.00 11.54 -8.66
N LYS A 153 32.75 12.86 -8.60
CA LYS A 153 33.31 13.73 -7.56
C LYS A 153 32.89 13.27 -6.15
N GLY A 154 33.78 12.60 -5.43
CA GLY A 154 33.58 12.21 -4.03
C GLY A 154 34.42 10.97 -3.66
N ALA A 155 35.55 11.21 -2.97
CA ALA A 155 36.29 10.24 -2.14
C ALA A 155 36.99 9.02 -2.80
N GLN A 156 37.13 8.94 -4.12
CA GLN A 156 37.93 7.89 -4.78
C GLN A 156 39.10 8.50 -5.54
N THR A 157 40.31 8.03 -5.25
CA THR A 157 41.53 8.80 -5.52
C THR A 157 42.43 8.16 -6.57
N ARG A 158 42.54 6.82 -6.65
CA ARG A 158 43.45 6.11 -7.59
C ARG A 158 43.02 4.67 -7.89
N LEU A 159 42.75 4.35 -9.16
CA LEU A 159 42.62 2.98 -9.67
C LEU A 159 43.93 2.57 -10.37
N SER A 160 44.47 1.41 -10.03
CA SER A 160 45.59 0.77 -10.72
C SER A 160 45.14 -0.52 -11.37
N ILE A 161 45.21 -0.56 -12.70
CA ILE A 161 44.92 -1.74 -13.51
C ILE A 161 46.24 -2.26 -14.08
N PRO A 162 46.62 -3.53 -13.84
CA PRO A 162 47.83 -4.10 -14.40
C PRO A 162 47.84 -4.03 -15.94
N GLY A 163 48.94 -3.55 -16.53
CA GLY A 163 49.13 -3.46 -17.98
C GLY A 163 48.39 -2.33 -18.73
N ALA A 164 47.64 -1.46 -18.04
CA ALA A 164 46.90 -0.35 -18.68
C ALA A 164 47.39 1.03 -18.21
N TYR A 165 47.86 1.87 -19.14
CA TYR A 165 48.03 3.31 -18.90
C TYR A 165 46.72 4.03 -19.28
N SER A 166 45.94 4.42 -18.28
CA SER A 166 44.78 5.29 -18.47
C SER A 166 45.17 6.74 -18.18
N GLY A 167 45.08 7.63 -19.16
CA GLY A 167 45.13 9.09 -18.93
C GLY A 167 43.82 9.66 -18.35
N GLU A 168 42.85 8.79 -18.05
CA GLU A 168 41.53 9.13 -17.49
C GLU A 168 41.45 8.71 -16.02
N ASP A 169 40.86 9.55 -15.17
CA ASP A 169 40.51 9.23 -13.78
C ASP A 169 39.37 8.19 -13.79
N LEU A 170 39.72 6.92 -13.64
CA LEU A 170 38.79 5.79 -13.60
C LEU A 170 38.60 5.28 -12.17
N GLN A 171 37.44 4.70 -11.89
CA GLN A 171 37.13 4.01 -10.64
C GLN A 171 36.39 2.70 -10.89
N ILE A 172 36.51 1.71 -9.99
CA ILE A 172 35.68 0.49 -10.05
C ILE A 172 34.22 0.85 -9.76
N ASN A 173 33.30 0.27 -10.52
CA ASN A 173 31.88 0.30 -10.19
C ASN A 173 31.64 -0.55 -8.95
N ALA A 174 31.59 0.13 -7.81
CA ALA A 174 31.40 -0.51 -6.52
C ALA A 174 30.33 0.21 -5.68
N GLN A 175 29.64 -0.54 -4.83
CA GLN A 175 28.77 -0.01 -3.78
C GLN A 175 29.41 -0.25 -2.42
N TYR A 176 29.40 0.78 -1.59
CA TYR A 176 29.92 0.70 -0.23
C TYR A 176 28.73 0.78 0.72
N GLY A 177 28.44 -0.34 1.36
CA GLY A 177 27.48 -0.43 2.44
C GLY A 177 28.11 0.08 3.71
N TYR A 178 27.51 1.11 4.30
CA TYR A 178 27.90 1.63 5.59
C TYR A 178 26.79 1.38 6.59
N GLU A 179 27.14 0.77 7.71
CA GLU A 179 26.26 0.72 8.86
C GLU A 179 26.72 1.78 9.84
N GLN A 180 25.84 2.72 10.16
CA GLN A 180 26.11 3.65 11.25
C GLN A 180 25.23 3.23 12.40
N ILE A 181 25.86 2.59 13.38
CA ILE A 181 25.21 2.36 14.65
C ILE A 181 24.88 3.72 15.28
N ASN A 182 23.61 3.91 15.57
CA ASN A 182 23.08 4.99 16.36
C ASN A 182 23.43 4.74 17.84
N TYR A 183 24.70 4.92 18.16
CA TYR A 183 25.24 4.72 19.51
C TYR A 183 24.51 5.60 20.53
N ILE A 184 24.06 6.79 20.12
CA ILE A 184 23.26 7.66 20.98
C ILE A 184 21.96 6.94 21.37
N ALA A 185 21.19 6.46 20.40
CA ALA A 185 19.96 5.71 20.66
C ALA A 185 20.21 4.44 21.49
N PHE A 186 21.30 3.72 21.22
CA PHE A 186 21.69 2.56 22.02
C PHE A 186 21.99 2.92 23.48
N PHE A 187 22.90 3.87 23.72
CA PHE A 187 23.28 4.26 25.09
C PHE A 187 22.14 4.93 25.85
N VAL A 188 21.27 5.68 25.16
CA VAL A 188 20.03 6.20 25.74
C VAL A 188 19.09 5.05 26.12
N SER A 189 18.92 4.04 25.26
CA SER A 189 18.11 2.85 25.56
C SER A 189 18.67 2.07 26.76
N LEU A 190 19.99 1.86 26.80
CA LEU A 190 20.68 1.22 27.92
C LEU A 190 20.49 2.03 29.21
N GLY A 191 20.66 3.35 29.13
CA GLY A 191 20.44 4.27 30.25
C GLY A 191 19.00 4.22 30.76
N LEU A 192 18.00 4.28 29.87
CA LEU A 192 16.59 4.16 30.22
C LEU A 192 16.28 2.82 30.88
N LEU A 193 16.87 1.73 30.41
CA LEU A 193 16.66 0.40 30.95
C LEU A 193 17.30 0.22 32.33
N LEU A 194 18.49 0.78 32.55
CA LEU A 194 19.11 0.87 33.88
C LEU A 194 18.27 1.74 34.82
N LEU A 195 17.77 2.87 34.33
CA LEU A 195 16.86 3.74 35.08
C LEU A 195 15.56 3.02 35.42
N CYS A 196 15.02 2.17 34.54
CA CYS A 196 13.85 1.34 34.83
C CYS A 196 14.15 0.38 35.99
N GLY A 197 15.29 -0.32 35.93
CA GLY A 197 15.72 -1.23 37.01
C GLY A 197 15.90 -0.50 38.34
N ALA A 198 16.63 0.63 38.33
CA ALA A 198 16.82 1.47 39.52
C ALA A 198 15.50 2.01 40.06
N ALA A 199 14.64 2.55 39.19
CA ALA A 199 13.32 3.02 39.56
C ALA A 199 12.47 1.89 40.14
N ALA A 200 12.54 0.67 39.62
CA ALA A 200 11.78 -0.46 40.18
C ALA A 200 12.21 -0.84 41.61
N LEU A 201 13.43 -0.45 42.03
CA LEU A 201 14.00 -0.76 43.34
C LEU A 201 13.86 0.37 44.36
N VAL A 202 13.82 1.62 43.90
CA VAL A 202 13.68 2.79 44.79
C VAL A 202 12.24 2.97 45.24
N ASP A 203 12.00 2.97 46.55
CA ASP A 203 10.69 3.32 47.10
C ASP A 203 10.55 4.85 47.19
N LEU A 204 9.47 5.40 46.61
CA LEU A 204 9.16 6.84 46.74
C LEU A 204 8.55 7.11 48.13
N ARG A 205 9.30 7.84 48.98
CA ARG A 205 8.82 8.30 50.29
C ARG A 205 8.40 9.77 50.21
N LEU A 206 7.18 9.99 49.76
CA LEU A 206 6.57 11.33 49.73
C LEU A 206 5.57 11.48 50.88
N SER A 207 5.48 12.69 51.45
CA SER A 207 4.34 13.02 52.32
C SER A 207 3.03 12.94 51.52
N GLU A 208 1.90 12.80 52.21
CA GLU A 208 0.60 12.72 51.54
C GLU A 208 0.30 13.96 50.69
N ARG A 209 0.68 15.15 51.18
CA ARG A 209 0.52 16.42 50.45
C ARG A 209 1.37 16.46 49.18
N GLN A 210 2.64 16.04 49.27
CA GLN A 210 3.53 15.95 48.10
C GLN A 210 3.04 14.90 47.10
N THR A 211 2.55 13.75 47.57
CA THR A 211 2.01 12.69 46.71
C THR A 211 0.80 13.19 45.93
N LYS A 212 -0.13 13.91 46.59
CA LYS A 212 -1.28 14.53 45.92
C LYS A 212 -0.87 15.60 44.91
N ALA A 213 0.05 16.49 45.27
CA ALA A 213 0.55 17.53 44.36
C ALA A 213 1.27 16.93 43.14
N PHE A 214 2.15 15.96 43.34
CA PHE A 214 2.86 15.28 42.25
C PHE A 214 1.90 14.51 41.35
N SER A 215 0.92 13.81 41.94
CA SER A 215 -0.09 13.08 41.17
C SER A 215 -0.97 14.02 40.34
N PHE A 216 -1.31 15.19 40.86
CA PHE A 216 -1.99 16.23 40.08
C PHE A 216 -1.13 16.72 38.91
N GLY A 217 0.17 16.96 39.14
CA GLY A 217 1.13 17.30 38.08
C GLY A 217 1.23 16.20 37.01
N VAL A 218 1.31 14.93 37.41
CA VAL A 218 1.31 13.77 36.50
C VAL A 218 0.04 13.75 35.64
N MET A 219 -1.12 14.03 36.23
CA MET A 219 -2.39 14.05 35.51
C MET A 219 -2.44 15.13 34.41
N LEU A 220 -1.73 16.24 34.60
CA LEU A 220 -1.64 17.31 33.62
C LEU A 220 -0.52 17.07 32.60
N ILE A 221 0.62 16.53 33.00
CA ILE A 221 1.80 16.40 32.13
C ILE A 221 1.73 15.15 31.24
N MET A 222 1.21 14.03 31.75
CA MET A 222 1.19 12.76 31.00
C MET A 222 0.41 12.80 29.69
N PRO A 223 -0.75 13.48 29.59
CA PRO A 223 -1.42 13.69 28.32
C PRO A 223 -0.50 14.29 27.24
N LEU A 224 0.29 15.31 27.60
CA LEU A 224 1.26 15.93 26.69
C LEU A 224 2.37 14.95 26.30
N VAL A 225 2.92 14.22 27.28
CA VAL A 225 3.99 13.23 27.02
C VAL A 225 3.49 12.11 26.09
N SER A 226 2.29 11.59 26.30
CA SER A 226 1.73 10.53 25.46
C SER A 226 1.38 11.03 24.06
N PHE A 227 0.90 12.27 23.92
CA PHE A 227 0.77 12.91 22.62
C PHE A 227 2.12 13.00 21.90
N LEU A 228 3.16 13.55 22.54
CA LEU A 228 4.48 13.67 21.93
C LEU A 228 5.09 12.31 21.55
N ILE A 229 4.90 11.28 22.37
CA ILE A 229 5.38 9.92 22.04
C ILE A 229 4.63 9.36 20.83
N ALA A 230 3.31 9.53 20.77
CA ALA A 230 2.51 9.09 19.62
C ALA A 230 2.94 9.79 18.34
N GLU A 231 3.21 11.10 18.42
CA GLU A 231 3.71 11.88 17.28
C GLU A 231 5.12 11.47 16.87
N ILE A 232 6.10 11.40 17.78
CA ILE A 232 7.48 10.97 17.45
C ILE A 232 7.51 9.61 16.74
N LEU A 233 6.60 8.71 17.10
CA LEU A 233 6.52 7.39 16.50
C LEU A 233 5.93 7.41 15.07
N ASN A 234 5.01 8.33 14.77
CA ASN A 234 4.21 8.33 13.53
C ASN A 234 4.52 9.48 12.57
N ASP A 235 5.17 10.53 13.05
CA ASP A 235 5.48 11.75 12.33
C ASP A 235 6.82 12.28 12.86
N SER A 236 7.85 12.24 12.01
CA SER A 236 9.19 12.71 12.37
C SER A 236 9.26 14.24 12.58
N SER A 237 8.21 14.98 12.19
CA SER A 237 8.13 16.44 12.36
C SER A 237 7.14 16.83 13.47
N LEU A 238 7.63 16.87 14.71
CA LEU A 238 6.90 17.55 15.79
C LEU A 238 6.61 19.02 15.41
N LEU A 239 7.53 19.69 14.73
CA LEU A 239 7.45 21.14 14.49
C LEU A 239 6.45 21.56 13.39
N GLY A 240 5.86 20.63 12.65
CA GLY A 240 4.96 20.94 11.52
C GLY A 240 3.55 21.39 11.89
N LYS A 241 3.15 21.32 13.17
CA LYS A 241 1.76 21.52 13.60
C LYS A 241 1.46 22.95 14.06
N THR A 242 0.23 23.41 13.83
CA THR A 242 -0.21 24.72 14.32
C THR A 242 -0.29 24.74 15.85
N PRO A 243 -0.03 25.88 16.52
CA PRO A 243 -0.18 25.98 17.98
C PRO A 243 -1.57 25.56 18.48
N GLN A 244 -2.61 25.78 17.68
CA GLN A 244 -3.98 25.39 17.96
C GLN A 244 -4.14 23.87 17.95
N ALA A 245 -3.56 23.17 16.97
CA ALA A 245 -3.56 21.70 16.91
C ALA A 245 -2.91 21.09 18.16
N TYR A 246 -1.81 21.67 18.64
CA TYR A 246 -1.19 21.27 19.90
C TYR A 246 -2.11 21.40 21.11
N VAL A 247 -2.81 22.52 21.23
CA VAL A 247 -3.74 22.77 22.34
C VAL A 247 -4.93 21.83 22.29
N VAL A 248 -5.52 21.62 21.11
CA VAL A 248 -6.67 20.72 20.93
C VAL A 248 -6.27 19.28 21.24
N ASN A 249 -5.12 18.80 20.76
CA ASN A 249 -4.61 17.48 21.12
C ASN A 249 -4.38 17.36 22.63
N TYR A 250 -3.70 18.32 23.24
CA TYR A 250 -3.47 18.29 24.69
C TYR A 250 -4.79 18.18 25.48
N ILE A 251 -5.80 19.00 25.14
CA ILE A 251 -7.13 18.94 25.76
C ILE A 251 -7.76 17.57 25.52
N PHE A 252 -7.67 17.05 24.30
CA PHE A 252 -8.28 15.77 23.95
C PHE A 252 -7.69 14.61 24.75
N TYR A 253 -6.36 14.51 24.80
CA TYR A 253 -5.66 13.52 25.62
C TYR A 253 -5.97 13.74 27.10
N LEU A 254 -5.99 14.99 27.60
CA LEU A 254 -6.32 15.27 28.99
C LEU A 254 -7.72 14.77 29.36
N LEU A 255 -8.71 14.96 28.49
CA LEU A 255 -10.08 14.48 28.70
C LEU A 255 -10.16 12.96 28.74
N ILE A 256 -9.40 12.25 27.88
CA ILE A 256 -9.28 10.79 27.92
C ILE A 256 -8.72 10.33 29.28
N TYR A 257 -7.66 10.97 29.76
CA TYR A 257 -7.05 10.62 31.05
C TYR A 257 -8.03 10.87 32.19
N MET A 258 -8.67 12.04 32.20
CA MET A 258 -9.65 12.40 33.22
C MET A 258 -10.82 11.41 33.26
N LEU A 259 -11.33 11.00 32.09
CA LEU A 259 -12.35 9.97 31.98
C LEU A 259 -11.85 8.63 32.55
N MET A 260 -10.68 8.16 32.15
CA MET A 260 -10.07 6.92 32.68
C MET A 260 -9.83 6.98 34.20
N PHE A 261 -9.46 8.14 34.72
CA PHE A 261 -9.32 8.37 36.16
C PHE A 261 -10.65 8.25 36.89
N THR A 262 -11.72 8.79 36.31
CA THR A 262 -13.05 8.74 36.95
C THR A 262 -13.65 7.33 36.96
N ILE A 263 -13.39 6.53 35.91
CA ILE A 263 -13.83 5.13 35.79
C ILE A 263 -13.07 4.23 36.77
N ILE A 264 -11.73 4.29 36.76
CA ILE A 264 -10.88 3.36 37.52
C ILE A 264 -10.66 3.84 38.97
N ASN A 265 -10.75 5.15 39.23
CA ASN A 265 -10.53 5.81 40.53
C ASN A 265 -9.16 5.53 41.18
N ARG A 266 -8.16 5.12 40.39
CA ARG A 266 -6.79 4.86 40.85
C ARG A 266 -5.83 5.47 39.86
N LEU A 267 -5.22 6.60 40.23
CA LEU A 267 -4.43 7.44 39.31
C LEU A 267 -3.38 6.63 38.56
N ARG A 268 -2.61 5.81 39.28
CA ARG A 268 -1.58 4.98 38.67
C ARG A 268 -2.10 4.03 37.59
N ILE A 269 -3.26 3.42 37.80
CA ILE A 269 -3.81 2.45 36.84
C ILE A 269 -4.38 3.23 35.66
N SER A 270 -5.10 4.32 35.90
CA SER A 270 -5.68 5.15 34.85
C SER A 270 -4.64 5.71 33.90
N VAL A 271 -3.54 6.24 34.42
CA VAL A 271 -2.46 6.79 33.60
C VAL A 271 -1.72 5.68 32.85
N ILE A 272 -1.39 4.56 33.50
CA ILE A 272 -0.71 3.42 32.83
C ILE A 272 -1.58 2.84 31.70
N VAL A 273 -2.88 2.63 31.96
CA VAL A 273 -3.81 2.10 30.96
C VAL A 273 -3.99 3.09 29.81
N SER A 274 -4.10 4.39 30.08
CA SER A 274 -4.21 5.42 29.04
C SER A 274 -2.95 5.45 28.16
N ASN A 275 -1.76 5.46 28.79
CA ASN A 275 -0.48 5.43 28.07
C ASN A 275 -0.39 4.19 27.17
N LEU A 276 -0.74 3.00 27.69
CA LEU A 276 -0.67 1.75 26.93
C LEU A 276 -1.64 1.76 25.75
N LEU A 277 -2.90 2.17 25.96
CA LEU A 277 -3.91 2.21 24.90
C LEU A 277 -3.49 3.15 23.77
N ILE A 278 -3.03 4.36 24.10
CA ILE A 278 -2.57 5.34 23.12
C ILE A 278 -1.33 4.84 22.37
N TYR A 279 -0.36 4.26 23.10
CA TYR A 279 0.85 3.73 22.49
C TYR A 279 0.55 2.56 21.55
N THR A 280 -0.39 1.67 21.90
CA THR A 280 -0.83 0.59 21.01
C THR A 280 -1.42 1.15 19.71
N VAL A 281 -2.29 2.15 19.77
CA VAL A 281 -2.83 2.81 18.57
C VAL A 281 -1.70 3.45 17.75
N ALA A 282 -0.73 4.08 18.40
CA ALA A 282 0.42 4.68 17.74
C ALA A 282 1.34 3.66 17.05
N VAL A 283 1.57 2.49 17.65
CA VAL A 283 2.36 1.41 17.04
C VAL A 283 1.62 0.78 15.86
N ILE A 284 0.30 0.58 15.99
CA ILE A 284 -0.54 0.09 14.89
C ILE A 284 -0.48 1.05 13.70
N ASN A 285 -0.63 2.35 13.95
CA ASN A 285 -0.53 3.36 12.89
C ASN A 285 0.85 3.39 12.24
N TYR A 286 1.94 3.29 13.01
CA TYR A 286 3.30 3.25 12.49
C TYR A 286 3.51 2.11 11.49
N TYR A 287 3.11 0.89 11.87
CA TYR A 287 3.23 -0.26 10.98
C TYR A 287 2.25 -0.20 9.81
N LYS A 288 1.05 0.37 9.98
CA LYS A 288 0.09 0.54 8.88
C LYS A 288 0.64 1.49 7.81
N ILE A 289 1.16 2.66 8.20
CA ILE A 289 1.81 3.60 7.27
C ILE A 289 2.99 2.92 6.58
N LEU A 290 3.83 2.20 7.34
CA LEU A 290 4.97 1.47 6.79
C LEU A 290 4.56 0.39 5.77
N PHE A 291 3.41 -0.27 5.95
CA PHE A 291 3.01 -1.40 5.11
C PHE A 291 2.04 -1.06 3.98
N ARG A 292 1.27 0.02 4.11
CA ARG A 292 0.21 0.42 3.17
C ARG A 292 0.29 1.88 2.72
N GLY A 293 1.20 2.69 3.27
CA GLY A 293 1.29 4.12 2.96
C GLY A 293 0.15 4.98 3.51
N GLU A 294 -0.81 4.39 4.23
CA GLU A 294 -1.99 5.09 4.78
C GLU A 294 -2.11 4.95 6.31
N PRO A 295 -2.66 5.97 7.01
CA PRO A 295 -2.87 5.93 8.47
C PRO A 295 -4.02 5.01 8.89
N VAL A 296 -4.07 4.70 10.19
CA VAL A 296 -5.14 3.89 10.79
C VAL A 296 -6.47 4.62 10.79
N GLN A 297 -7.54 3.95 10.41
CA GLN A 297 -8.92 4.41 10.45
C GLN A 297 -9.76 3.52 11.37
N LEU A 298 -10.92 3.99 11.84
CA LEU A 298 -11.73 3.22 12.79
C LEU A 298 -12.27 1.92 12.21
N TRP A 299 -12.46 1.86 10.90
CA TRP A 299 -12.91 0.67 10.19
C TRP A 299 -11.86 -0.46 10.13
N ASP A 300 -10.57 -0.16 10.39
CA ASP A 300 -9.51 -1.17 10.42
C ASP A 300 -9.72 -2.25 11.50
N ILE A 301 -10.54 -1.96 12.51
CA ILE A 301 -10.92 -2.94 13.54
C ILE A 301 -11.64 -4.15 12.89
N VAL A 302 -12.44 -3.90 11.86
CA VAL A 302 -13.21 -4.94 11.16
C VAL A 302 -12.30 -5.77 10.24
N THR A 303 -11.21 -5.18 9.74
CA THR A 303 -10.29 -5.80 8.77
C THR A 303 -9.06 -6.44 9.42
N VAL A 304 -8.96 -6.39 10.76
CA VAL A 304 -7.78 -6.87 11.51
C VAL A 304 -7.44 -8.33 11.24
N ARG A 305 -8.44 -9.18 11.01
CA ARG A 305 -8.22 -10.60 10.69
C ARG A 305 -7.52 -10.77 9.35
N THR A 306 -7.95 -10.02 8.34
CA THR A 306 -7.29 -9.99 7.02
C THR A 306 -5.86 -9.48 7.16
N ALA A 307 -5.65 -8.40 7.93
CA ALA A 307 -4.31 -7.85 8.17
C ALA A 307 -3.37 -8.87 8.85
N ILE A 308 -3.86 -9.64 9.82
CA ILE A 308 -3.08 -10.70 10.48
C ILE A 308 -2.69 -11.80 9.49
N ASN A 309 -3.62 -12.25 8.63
CA ASN A 309 -3.36 -13.31 7.66
C ASN A 309 -2.22 -12.96 6.69
N VAL A 310 -2.10 -11.69 6.30
CA VAL A 310 -1.04 -11.22 5.39
C VAL A 310 0.20 -10.69 6.11
N SER A 311 0.13 -10.42 7.41
CA SER A 311 1.22 -9.77 8.17
C SER A 311 2.53 -10.56 8.22
N GLY A 312 2.49 -11.89 8.10
CA GLY A 312 3.68 -12.75 8.12
C GLY A 312 4.68 -12.44 6.99
N GLN A 313 4.21 -11.79 5.94
CA GLN A 313 5.02 -11.37 4.79
C GLN A 313 5.86 -10.13 5.07
N TYR A 314 5.44 -9.30 6.02
CA TYR A 314 6.12 -8.08 6.37
C TYR A 314 7.00 -8.31 7.61
N PRO A 315 8.32 -8.10 7.54
CA PRO A 315 9.15 -8.24 8.72
C PRO A 315 8.78 -7.12 9.72
N LEU A 316 8.34 -7.52 10.92
CA LEU A 316 8.15 -6.61 12.06
C LEU A 316 9.52 -6.23 12.65
N LEU A 317 10.27 -5.44 11.89
CA LEU A 317 11.56 -4.93 12.35
C LEU A 317 11.32 -3.95 13.50
N LEU A 318 12.08 -4.14 14.57
CA LEU A 318 12.13 -3.18 15.67
C LEU A 318 13.02 -2.02 15.22
N SER A 319 12.47 -0.81 15.24
CA SER A 319 13.26 0.41 15.05
C SER A 319 13.78 0.91 16.39
N SER A 320 14.91 1.62 16.36
CA SER A 320 15.47 2.30 17.53
C SER A 320 14.47 3.26 18.18
N THR A 321 13.66 3.97 17.39
CA THR A 321 12.56 4.84 17.86
C THR A 321 11.51 4.07 18.65
N LEU A 322 11.08 2.90 18.18
CA LEU A 322 10.10 2.07 18.87
C LEU A 322 10.66 1.58 20.22
N VAL A 323 11.92 1.14 20.26
CA VAL A 323 12.58 0.73 21.51
C VAL A 323 12.70 1.90 22.50
N LEU A 324 13.15 3.07 22.05
CA LEU A 324 13.30 4.26 22.90
C LEU A 324 11.97 4.73 23.50
N THR A 325 10.93 4.82 22.68
CA THR A 325 9.60 5.24 23.14
C THR A 325 8.99 4.21 24.09
N PHE A 326 9.15 2.92 23.83
CA PHE A 326 8.70 1.85 24.71
C PHE A 326 9.41 1.88 26.07
N LEU A 327 10.74 1.95 26.10
CA LEU A 327 11.51 2.01 27.35
C LEU A 327 11.19 3.27 28.16
N SER A 328 10.97 4.39 27.49
CA SER A 328 10.51 5.64 28.14
C SER A 328 9.15 5.45 28.82
N LEU A 329 8.20 4.80 28.14
CA LEU A 329 6.89 4.47 28.72
C LEU A 329 7.00 3.50 29.90
N VAL A 330 7.88 2.50 29.83
CA VAL A 330 8.12 1.57 30.94
C VAL A 330 8.67 2.32 32.16
N LEU A 331 9.67 3.19 31.97
CA LEU A 331 10.24 4.01 33.04
C LEU A 331 9.18 4.88 33.71
N ILE A 332 8.41 5.60 32.89
CA ILE A 332 7.30 6.45 33.32
C ILE A 332 6.27 5.62 34.09
N GLY A 333 5.88 4.45 33.56
CA GLY A 333 4.94 3.53 34.19
C GLY A 333 5.41 3.03 35.56
N ILE A 334 6.68 2.67 35.71
CA ILE A 334 7.28 2.26 36.99
C ILE A 334 7.22 3.40 38.01
N MET A 335 7.51 4.64 37.58
CA MET A 335 7.46 5.81 38.46
C MET A 335 6.03 6.12 38.91
N ILE A 336 5.07 6.04 37.99
CA ILE A 336 3.64 6.26 38.27
C ILE A 336 3.04 5.16 39.13
N ALA A 337 3.46 3.89 38.96
CA ALA A 337 2.95 2.75 39.74
C ALA A 337 3.10 2.92 41.26
N LYS A 338 4.05 3.77 41.68
CA LYS A 338 4.31 4.12 43.09
C LYS A 338 3.32 5.15 43.66
N LEU A 339 2.59 5.87 42.81
CA LEU A 339 1.64 6.92 43.22
C LEU A 339 0.28 6.30 43.59
N LYS A 340 0.04 6.12 44.89
CA LYS A 340 -1.21 5.56 45.41
C LYS A 340 -2.21 6.68 45.73
N VAL A 341 -2.80 7.28 44.70
CA VAL A 341 -3.84 8.31 44.84
C VAL A 341 -5.18 7.82 44.30
N ARG A 342 -6.24 8.10 45.08
CA ARG A 342 -7.64 7.83 44.76
C ARG A 342 -8.51 8.98 45.24
N THR A 343 -9.69 9.15 44.64
CA THR A 343 -10.71 10.08 45.14
C THR A 343 -11.62 9.34 46.11
N GLU A 344 -11.79 9.90 47.31
CA GLU A 344 -12.67 9.31 48.35
C GLU A 344 -14.13 9.75 48.24
N SER A 345 -14.38 10.93 47.68
CA SER A 345 -15.73 11.44 47.46
C SER A 345 -16.32 10.92 46.17
N THR A 346 -17.31 10.02 46.28
CA THR A 346 -18.06 9.51 45.13
C THR A 346 -18.75 10.64 44.35
N ARG A 347 -19.30 11.65 45.04
CA ARG A 347 -19.93 12.81 44.39
C ARG A 347 -18.96 13.62 43.55
N LYS A 348 -17.75 13.91 44.06
CA LYS A 348 -16.73 14.63 43.28
C LYS A 348 -16.26 13.80 42.08
N ARG A 349 -16.18 12.48 42.24
CA ARG A 349 -15.83 11.56 41.17
C ARG A 349 -16.90 11.52 40.08
N THR A 350 -18.17 11.41 40.44
CA THR A 350 -19.27 11.36 39.47
C THR A 350 -19.45 12.69 38.75
N VAL A 351 -19.39 13.82 39.46
CA VAL A 351 -19.46 15.15 38.84
C VAL A 351 -18.27 15.40 37.93
N GLY A 352 -17.05 15.07 38.36
CA GLY A 352 -15.85 15.19 37.54
C GLY A 352 -15.91 14.30 36.29
N GLY A 353 -16.34 13.05 36.44
CA GLY A 353 -16.51 12.11 35.33
C GLY A 353 -17.57 12.56 34.34
N ALA A 354 -18.73 13.01 34.83
CA ALA A 354 -19.80 13.55 33.98
C ALA A 354 -19.31 14.79 33.22
N LEU A 355 -18.60 15.71 33.89
CA LEU A 355 -18.05 16.90 33.23
C LEU A 355 -17.00 16.54 32.17
N SER A 356 -16.04 15.65 32.50
CA SER A 356 -15.03 15.19 31.53
C SER A 356 -15.67 14.47 30.34
N PHE A 357 -16.70 13.66 30.58
CA PHE A 357 -17.45 12.99 29.52
C PHE A 357 -18.21 13.99 28.64
N ILE A 358 -18.94 14.95 29.23
CA ILE A 358 -19.64 15.99 28.47
C ILE A 358 -18.67 16.82 27.63
N LEU A 359 -17.52 17.20 28.19
CA LEU A 359 -16.49 17.94 27.47
C LEU A 359 -15.86 17.10 26.35
N LEU A 360 -15.61 15.81 26.59
CA LEU A 360 -15.07 14.90 25.57
C LEU A 360 -16.08 14.70 24.43
N VAL A 361 -17.34 14.45 24.75
CA VAL A 361 -18.42 14.32 23.76
C VAL A 361 -18.59 15.64 23.00
N GLY A 362 -18.61 16.78 23.69
CA GLY A 362 -18.68 18.09 23.05
C GLY A 362 -17.51 18.35 22.10
N LEU A 363 -16.29 17.94 22.48
CA LEU A 363 -15.11 18.01 21.62
C LEU A 363 -15.26 17.09 20.41
N VAL A 364 -15.61 15.82 20.59
CA VAL A 364 -15.82 14.86 19.49
C VAL A 364 -16.92 15.37 18.53
N LEU A 365 -18.05 15.85 19.04
CA LEU A 365 -19.13 16.42 18.22
C LEU A 365 -18.66 17.67 17.46
N SER A 366 -17.81 18.51 18.07
CA SER A 366 -17.25 19.67 17.39
C SER A 366 -16.25 19.31 16.29
N LEU A 367 -15.58 18.15 16.40
CA LEU A 367 -14.73 17.59 15.35
C LEU A 367 -15.57 16.95 14.25
N PHE A 368 -16.74 16.37 14.56
CA PHE A 368 -17.66 15.92 13.51
C PHE A 368 -18.27 17.09 12.73
N ALA A 369 -18.25 18.29 13.32
CA ALA A 369 -18.64 19.53 12.66
C ALA A 369 -17.49 20.19 11.87
N THR A 370 -16.29 19.61 11.78
CA THR A 370 -15.32 20.01 10.74
C THR A 370 -15.80 19.43 9.42
N ASP A 371 -16.56 20.22 8.66
CA ASP A 371 -17.25 19.78 7.45
C ASP A 371 -16.34 18.95 6.53
N ARG A 372 -16.84 17.76 6.18
CA ARG A 372 -16.31 16.91 5.13
C ARG A 372 -16.39 17.63 3.78
N TYR A 373 -17.48 18.33 3.48
CA TYR A 373 -17.85 18.71 2.11
C TYR A 373 -18.95 19.81 2.06
N GLN A 374 -18.54 21.08 2.25
CA GLN A 374 -19.25 22.39 2.11
C GLN A 374 -20.40 22.84 3.06
N ILE A 375 -20.42 24.18 3.26
CA ILE A 375 -21.45 25.10 3.83
C ILE A 375 -21.59 25.22 5.36
N THR A 376 -20.49 25.28 6.10
CA THR A 376 -20.38 26.32 7.13
C THR A 376 -19.00 26.98 7.17
N ARG A 377 -18.89 28.23 6.69
CA ARG A 377 -17.83 29.18 7.12
C ARG A 377 -17.83 29.45 8.65
N LEU A 378 -18.53 28.63 9.44
CA LEU A 378 -18.90 28.85 10.83
C LEU A 378 -18.36 27.79 11.79
N SER A 379 -17.83 26.65 11.33
CA SER A 379 -17.28 25.66 12.27
C SER A 379 -16.08 26.27 13.03
N PHE A 380 -16.15 26.20 14.37
CA PHE A 380 -15.12 26.79 15.24
C PHE A 380 -13.74 26.17 14.97
N MET A 381 -13.69 24.86 14.70
CA MET A 381 -12.47 24.10 14.46
C MET A 381 -11.74 24.56 13.18
N GLN A 382 -12.46 24.78 12.07
CA GLN A 382 -11.83 25.33 10.85
C GLN A 382 -11.29 26.74 11.07
N LYS A 383 -12.01 27.59 11.82
CA LYS A 383 -11.56 28.96 12.14
C LYS A 383 -10.25 29.00 12.92
N ILE A 384 -9.98 27.99 13.74
CA ILE A 384 -8.72 27.88 14.49
C ILE A 384 -7.64 27.08 13.74
N GLY A 385 -7.87 26.73 12.47
CA GLY A 385 -6.90 26.05 11.61
C GLY A 385 -6.87 24.53 11.71
N ILE A 386 -7.92 23.90 12.27
CA ILE A 386 -8.09 22.44 12.28
C ILE A 386 -9.00 22.07 11.11
N THR A 387 -8.42 21.47 10.06
CA THR A 387 -9.11 21.07 8.84
C THR A 387 -8.80 19.62 8.53
N ASN A 388 -9.80 18.87 8.06
CA ASN A 388 -9.61 17.48 7.65
C ASN A 388 -9.09 17.43 6.21
N ASN A 389 -7.87 16.95 5.98
CA ASN A 389 -7.39 16.68 4.63
C ASN A 389 -7.86 15.28 4.20
N VAL A 390 -9.00 15.25 3.52
CA VAL A 390 -9.63 14.01 3.07
C VAL A 390 -8.83 13.29 1.96
N TRP A 391 -8.07 14.03 1.14
CA TRP A 391 -7.31 13.53 -0.01
C TRP A 391 -5.94 12.98 0.35
N ASN A 392 -5.31 13.56 1.36
CA ASN A 392 -3.98 13.15 1.83
C ASN A 392 -4.08 12.88 3.33
N GLN A 393 -4.48 11.65 3.67
CA GLN A 393 -4.58 11.22 5.07
C GLN A 393 -3.23 11.27 5.80
N PRO A 394 -2.08 10.91 5.20
CA PRO A 394 -0.79 11.18 5.82
C PRO A 394 -0.60 12.66 6.21
N ALA A 395 -0.95 13.60 5.32
CA ALA A 395 -0.91 15.03 5.63
C ALA A 395 -1.90 15.43 6.73
N ASN A 396 -3.11 14.85 6.75
CA ASN A 396 -4.10 15.06 7.81
C ASN A 396 -3.56 14.65 9.18
N TYR A 397 -2.93 13.47 9.27
CA TYR A 397 -2.38 12.96 10.53
C TYR A 397 -1.14 13.74 10.94
N SER A 398 -0.31 14.17 9.97
CA SER A 398 0.84 15.04 10.27
C SER A 398 0.41 16.42 10.75
N ALA A 399 -0.62 17.03 10.17
CA ALA A 399 -1.11 18.35 10.57
C ALA A 399 -1.90 18.35 11.89
N ASN A 400 -2.78 17.35 12.07
CA ASN A 400 -3.72 17.32 13.19
C ASN A 400 -3.28 16.40 14.33
N GLY A 401 -2.38 15.45 14.11
CA GLY A 401 -1.96 14.45 15.09
C GLY A 401 -2.89 13.22 15.14
N LEU A 402 -2.36 12.12 15.67
CA LEU A 402 -2.93 10.78 15.53
C LEU A 402 -4.39 10.66 15.99
N LEU A 403 -4.68 10.95 17.27
CA LEU A 403 -6.02 10.75 17.83
C LEU A 403 -7.03 11.76 17.28
N LEU A 404 -6.58 13.00 17.04
CA LEU A 404 -7.42 14.05 16.51
C LEU A 404 -7.89 13.70 15.09
N ALA A 405 -6.95 13.34 14.21
CA ALA A 405 -7.24 12.92 12.84
C ALA A 405 -8.10 11.65 12.80
N LEU A 406 -7.77 10.64 13.62
CA LEU A 406 -8.59 9.42 13.75
C LEU A 406 -10.04 9.73 14.15
N THR A 407 -10.25 10.71 15.03
CA THR A 407 -11.58 11.13 15.48
C THR A 407 -12.30 11.95 14.42
N MET A 408 -11.59 12.81 13.68
CA MET A 408 -12.15 13.54 12.54
C MET A 408 -12.62 12.58 11.45
N ASN A 409 -11.92 11.45 11.26
CA ASN A 409 -12.33 10.37 10.37
C ASN A 409 -13.44 9.49 10.97
N ALA A 410 -13.77 9.59 12.26
CA ALA A 410 -14.84 8.78 12.85
C ALA A 410 -16.24 9.16 12.36
N GLN A 411 -16.42 10.34 11.79
CA GLN A 411 -17.65 10.69 11.06
C GLN A 411 -17.92 9.73 9.90
N ASP A 412 -16.87 9.09 9.39
CA ASP A 412 -16.95 8.08 8.35
C ASP A 412 -17.55 6.76 8.86
N LEU A 413 -17.91 6.67 10.14
CA LEU A 413 -18.64 5.52 10.64
C LEU A 413 -20.11 5.49 10.19
N ILE A 414 -20.67 6.63 9.77
CA ILE A 414 -22.11 6.79 9.54
C ILE A 414 -22.37 7.15 8.08
N VAL A 415 -23.07 6.27 7.36
CA VAL A 415 -23.66 6.60 6.05
C VAL A 415 -25.02 7.22 6.29
N ARG A 416 -25.21 8.48 5.84
CA ARG A 416 -26.50 9.17 5.94
C ARG A 416 -27.33 8.89 4.71
N GLU A 417 -28.63 8.71 4.92
CA GLU A 417 -29.62 8.73 3.83
C GLU A 417 -29.50 10.05 3.06
N PRO A 418 -29.32 10.01 1.72
CA PRO A 418 -29.25 11.22 0.91
C PRO A 418 -30.51 12.08 1.06
N GLU A 419 -30.35 13.40 1.12
CA GLU A 419 -31.48 14.32 1.24
C GLU A 419 -32.40 14.18 0.02
N GLY A 420 -33.69 13.93 0.27
CA GLY A 420 -34.69 13.76 -0.78
C GLY A 420 -34.83 12.32 -1.29
N TYR A 421 -34.07 11.36 -0.78
CA TYR A 421 -34.24 9.95 -1.13
C TYR A 421 -35.62 9.41 -0.71
N SER A 422 -36.22 8.58 -1.58
CA SER A 422 -37.35 7.71 -1.24
C SER A 422 -37.44 6.55 -2.24
N GLU A 423 -38.08 5.45 -1.84
CA GLU A 423 -38.27 4.28 -2.72
C GLU A 423 -39.05 4.61 -4.00
N ASN A 424 -40.07 5.47 -3.88
CA ASN A 424 -40.89 5.88 -5.01
C ASN A 424 -40.07 6.60 -6.07
N ILE A 425 -39.11 7.43 -5.65
CA ILE A 425 -38.22 8.16 -6.55
C ILE A 425 -37.36 7.19 -7.37
N ILE A 426 -36.84 6.10 -6.78
CA ILE A 426 -36.10 5.09 -7.54
C ILE A 426 -37.00 4.42 -8.60
N GLY A 427 -38.25 4.14 -8.24
CA GLY A 427 -39.25 3.61 -9.19
C GLY A 427 -39.52 4.57 -10.34
N GLU A 428 -39.70 5.86 -10.05
CA GLU A 428 -39.92 6.92 -11.04
C GLU A 428 -38.70 7.10 -11.96
N MET A 429 -37.49 7.17 -11.39
CA MET A 429 -36.24 7.26 -12.15
C MET A 429 -36.04 6.04 -13.06
N SER A 430 -36.34 4.83 -12.56
CA SER A 430 -36.29 3.61 -13.37
C SER A 430 -37.29 3.66 -14.53
N ALA A 431 -38.51 4.16 -14.30
CA ALA A 431 -39.52 4.30 -15.34
C ALA A 431 -39.14 5.35 -16.41
N ASP A 432 -38.56 6.49 -16.00
CA ASP A 432 -38.08 7.51 -16.94
C ASP A 432 -36.92 6.99 -17.81
N LEU A 433 -35.94 6.31 -17.19
CA LEU A 433 -34.85 5.65 -17.92
C LEU A 433 -35.38 4.65 -18.94
N LYS A 434 -36.36 3.82 -18.56
CA LYS A 434 -37.04 2.89 -19.47
C LYS A 434 -37.68 3.64 -20.65
N ALA A 435 -38.44 4.70 -20.38
CA ALA A 435 -39.12 5.47 -21.42
C ALA A 435 -38.13 6.13 -22.40
N ARG A 436 -37.04 6.70 -21.88
CA ARG A 436 -35.97 7.31 -22.69
C ARG A 436 -35.30 6.31 -23.62
N VAL A 437 -34.88 5.16 -23.08
CA VAL A 437 -34.21 4.11 -23.86
C VAL A 437 -35.12 3.56 -24.96
N ILE A 438 -36.42 3.38 -24.67
CA ILE A 438 -37.43 3.00 -25.68
C ILE A 438 -37.52 4.06 -26.78
N SER A 439 -37.54 5.35 -26.41
CA SER A 439 -37.66 6.44 -27.38
C SER A 439 -36.44 6.55 -28.31
N GLU A 440 -35.23 6.40 -27.77
CA GLU A 440 -33.97 6.46 -28.54
C GLU A 440 -33.86 5.26 -29.50
N ARG A 441 -34.22 4.07 -29.03
CA ARG A 441 -34.26 2.86 -29.88
C ARG A 441 -35.29 2.96 -31.00
N ASN A 442 -36.49 3.45 -30.70
CA ASN A 442 -37.52 3.65 -31.72
C ASN A 442 -37.08 4.68 -32.77
N ARG A 443 -36.35 5.73 -32.36
CA ARG A 443 -35.78 6.72 -33.27
C ARG A 443 -34.71 6.11 -34.18
N ALA A 444 -33.81 5.30 -33.64
CA ALA A 444 -32.78 4.59 -34.40
C ALA A 444 -33.33 3.57 -35.42
N MET A 445 -34.55 3.05 -35.20
CA MET A 445 -35.23 2.13 -36.14
C MET A 445 -36.01 2.84 -37.26
N ILE A 446 -36.34 4.13 -37.10
CA ILE A 446 -37.18 4.91 -38.04
C ILE A 446 -36.33 5.77 -38.99
N GLU A 447 -35.17 6.27 -38.56
CA GLU A 447 -34.23 7.03 -39.39
C GLU A 447 -32.83 6.40 -39.30
N PRO A 448 -32.34 5.68 -40.34
CA PRO A 448 -30.94 5.31 -40.41
C PRO A 448 -30.15 6.59 -40.69
N TYR A 449 -29.69 7.26 -39.62
CA TYR A 449 -29.06 8.57 -39.75
C TYR A 449 -27.71 8.47 -40.47
N ALA A 450 -27.66 9.06 -41.66
CA ALA A 450 -26.44 9.45 -42.32
C ALA A 450 -25.79 10.62 -41.56
N ASN A 451 -24.48 10.52 -41.34
CA ASN A 451 -23.55 11.55 -40.87
C ASN A 451 -23.63 11.97 -39.39
N ASN A 452 -22.83 11.29 -38.55
CA ASN A 452 -22.00 11.90 -37.51
C ASN A 452 -20.84 10.96 -37.14
N VAL A 453 -19.63 11.32 -37.56
CA VAL A 453 -18.39 10.53 -37.34
C VAL A 453 -17.97 10.53 -35.85
N ALA A 454 -18.63 11.30 -34.99
CA ALA A 454 -18.45 11.26 -33.53
C ALA A 454 -19.37 10.22 -32.84
N GLU A 455 -20.51 9.84 -33.43
CA GLU A 455 -21.41 8.80 -32.90
C GLU A 455 -20.93 7.38 -33.25
N ALA A 456 -20.20 7.22 -34.36
CA ALA A 456 -19.53 5.96 -34.72
C ALA A 456 -18.43 5.54 -33.73
N ALA A 457 -17.97 6.45 -32.86
CA ALA A 457 -16.98 6.16 -31.83
C ALA A 457 -17.59 5.55 -30.55
N LEU A 458 -18.92 5.40 -30.45
CA LEU A 458 -19.65 4.98 -29.24
C LEU A 458 -20.57 3.76 -29.41
N GLY A 459 -20.57 3.10 -30.57
CA GLY A 459 -21.34 1.87 -30.79
C GLY A 459 -20.41 0.70 -31.14
N PRO A 460 -20.46 -0.44 -30.43
CA PRO A 460 -19.71 -1.62 -30.84
C PRO A 460 -20.23 -2.16 -32.17
N VAL A 461 -19.35 -2.75 -32.98
CA VAL A 461 -19.75 -3.83 -33.88
C VAL A 461 -20.20 -4.96 -32.94
N ILE A 462 -21.52 -5.05 -32.75
CA ILE A 462 -22.15 -6.02 -31.86
C ILE A 462 -21.82 -7.41 -32.42
N PRO A 463 -21.21 -8.33 -31.64
CA PRO A 463 -21.12 -9.72 -32.09
C PRO A 463 -22.55 -10.18 -32.42
N PRO A 464 -22.82 -10.96 -33.47
CA PRO A 464 -24.18 -11.34 -33.83
C PRO A 464 -24.92 -11.75 -32.56
N LYS A 465 -26.06 -11.09 -32.26
CA LYS A 465 -26.74 -11.10 -30.94
C LYS A 465 -26.98 -12.51 -30.36
N GLU A 466 -26.85 -13.53 -31.21
CA GLU A 466 -26.92 -14.96 -30.91
C GLU A 466 -25.66 -15.55 -30.21
N SER A 467 -24.54 -14.83 -30.15
CA SER A 467 -23.23 -15.44 -29.83
C SER A 467 -22.73 -15.36 -28.38
N ARG A 468 -23.37 -14.56 -27.49
CA ARG A 468 -23.10 -14.43 -26.04
C ARG A 468 -21.66 -14.80 -25.64
N PRO A 469 -20.68 -13.88 -25.81
CA PRO A 469 -19.27 -14.23 -25.63
C PRO A 469 -18.98 -14.64 -24.19
N ASN A 470 -18.00 -15.52 -24.00
CA ASN A 470 -17.43 -15.79 -22.67
C ASN A 470 -16.76 -14.51 -22.14
N ILE A 471 -16.98 -14.19 -20.87
CA ILE A 471 -16.45 -12.98 -20.24
C ILE A 471 -15.41 -13.39 -19.21
N ILE A 472 -14.17 -12.99 -19.43
CA ILE A 472 -13.07 -13.24 -18.51
C ILE A 472 -12.58 -11.89 -18.01
N VAL A 473 -12.47 -11.76 -16.70
CA VAL A 473 -11.97 -10.56 -16.04
C VAL A 473 -10.80 -10.96 -15.18
N ILE A 474 -9.65 -10.36 -15.45
CA ILE A 474 -8.45 -10.45 -14.65
C ILE A 474 -8.28 -9.12 -13.91
N MET A 475 -8.51 -9.13 -12.61
CA MET A 475 -8.10 -8.04 -11.74
C MET A 475 -6.73 -8.40 -11.17
N ASP A 476 -5.69 -7.75 -11.67
CA ASP A 476 -4.32 -8.08 -11.34
C ASP A 476 -3.84 -7.29 -10.13
N GLU A 477 -3.43 -8.02 -9.09
CA GLU A 477 -3.02 -7.48 -7.80
C GLU A 477 -1.86 -6.49 -7.95
N SER A 478 -2.02 -5.29 -7.42
CA SER A 478 -0.99 -4.25 -7.44
C SER A 478 -0.44 -3.88 -8.84
N TYR A 479 -1.08 -4.26 -9.95
CA TYR A 479 -0.57 -3.97 -11.29
C TYR A 479 -0.69 -2.49 -11.61
N THR A 480 0.45 -1.85 -11.86
CA THR A 480 0.52 -0.45 -12.33
C THR A 480 1.83 -0.23 -13.06
N ASP A 481 1.80 0.48 -14.19
CA ASP A 481 3.01 1.04 -14.80
C ASP A 481 3.48 2.22 -13.96
N LEU A 482 4.53 2.02 -13.16
CA LEU A 482 5.02 3.10 -12.28
C LEU A 482 5.58 4.29 -13.07
N THR A 483 5.92 4.13 -14.37
CA THR A 483 6.39 5.24 -15.19
C THR A 483 5.29 6.28 -15.46
N ASP A 484 4.01 5.89 -15.31
CA ASP A 484 2.85 6.79 -15.37
C ASP A 484 2.74 7.73 -14.16
N VAL A 485 3.35 7.36 -13.02
CA VAL A 485 3.42 8.21 -11.82
C VAL A 485 4.42 9.34 -12.02
N ALA A 486 5.65 8.98 -12.41
CA ALA A 486 6.70 9.89 -12.83
C ALA A 486 7.71 9.13 -13.72
N PRO A 487 8.35 9.80 -14.70
CA PRO A 487 9.28 9.13 -15.59
C PRO A 487 10.55 8.68 -14.85
N PHE A 488 10.99 7.46 -15.12
CA PHE A 488 12.29 6.92 -14.73
C PHE A 488 12.72 5.84 -15.75
N GLU A 489 14.02 5.58 -15.83
CA GLU A 489 14.55 4.57 -16.77
C GLU A 489 14.80 3.21 -16.12
N MET A 490 14.65 2.14 -16.91
CA MET A 490 14.92 0.75 -16.53
C MET A 490 15.87 0.09 -17.53
N ASN A 491 16.58 -0.96 -17.10
CA ASN A 491 17.46 -1.74 -17.99
C ASN A 491 16.70 -2.50 -19.08
N GLN A 492 15.42 -2.80 -18.83
CA GLN A 492 14.51 -3.45 -19.77
C GLN A 492 13.07 -3.05 -19.45
N SER A 493 12.21 -3.09 -20.46
CA SER A 493 10.77 -2.87 -20.30
C SER A 493 10.11 -4.03 -19.53
N VAL A 494 9.02 -3.71 -18.85
CA VAL A 494 8.28 -4.63 -17.97
C VAL A 494 6.88 -4.96 -18.47
N ASN A 495 6.37 -4.26 -19.49
CA ASN A 495 5.00 -4.39 -19.96
C ASN A 495 4.89 -4.33 -21.50
N ASP A 496 5.93 -4.79 -22.22
CA ASP A 496 6.02 -4.68 -23.68
C ASP A 496 4.82 -5.32 -24.39
N TYR A 497 4.38 -6.50 -23.95
CA TYR A 497 3.27 -7.19 -24.59
C TYR A 497 1.95 -6.45 -24.37
N ILE A 498 1.59 -6.15 -23.12
CA ILE A 498 0.37 -5.39 -22.77
C ILE A 498 0.39 -4.03 -23.47
N SER A 499 1.53 -3.34 -23.47
CA SER A 499 1.71 -2.05 -24.14
C SER A 499 1.62 -2.15 -25.67
N SER A 500 1.80 -3.32 -26.28
CA SER A 500 1.71 -3.55 -27.72
C SER A 500 0.29 -3.82 -28.24
N LEU A 501 -0.67 -4.21 -27.37
CA LEU A 501 -2.04 -4.56 -27.79
C LEU A 501 -2.75 -3.37 -28.46
N ARG A 502 -3.23 -3.56 -29.70
CA ARG A 502 -3.93 -2.55 -30.51
C ARG A 502 -5.15 -3.13 -31.20
N THR A 503 -4.98 -4.24 -31.90
CA THR A 503 -6.05 -4.93 -32.63
C THR A 503 -7.08 -5.49 -31.68
N ASP A 504 -8.37 -5.29 -31.98
CA ASP A 504 -9.50 -5.76 -31.16
C ASP A 504 -9.34 -5.41 -29.68
N THR A 505 -8.79 -4.22 -29.41
CA THR A 505 -8.42 -3.78 -28.06
C THR A 505 -8.93 -2.37 -27.75
N ILE A 506 -9.55 -2.22 -26.58
CA ILE A 506 -9.81 -0.92 -25.94
C ILE A 506 -8.89 -0.78 -24.72
N ARG A 507 -8.27 0.37 -24.52
CA ARG A 507 -7.40 0.62 -23.35
C ARG A 507 -7.45 2.05 -22.84
N GLY A 508 -7.10 2.22 -21.57
CA GLY A 508 -7.01 3.52 -20.92
C GLY A 508 -6.48 3.44 -19.50
N SER A 509 -6.39 4.59 -18.85
CA SER A 509 -6.09 4.65 -17.42
C SER A 509 -7.35 4.40 -16.60
N LEU A 510 -7.20 3.66 -15.51
CA LEU A 510 -8.26 3.40 -14.54
C LEU A 510 -7.99 4.21 -13.27
N TYR A 511 -8.97 5.00 -12.86
CA TYR A 511 -8.92 5.78 -11.62
C TYR A 511 -9.53 4.94 -10.50
N VAL A 512 -8.69 4.50 -9.58
CA VAL A 512 -9.06 3.62 -8.48
C VAL A 512 -9.24 4.41 -7.18
N SER A 513 -9.96 3.83 -6.22
CA SER A 513 -10.24 4.48 -4.94
C SER A 513 -9.29 4.06 -3.81
N THR A 514 -8.19 3.37 -4.13
CA THR A 514 -7.31 2.76 -3.13
C THR A 514 -5.85 2.73 -3.60
N PHE A 515 -4.92 2.65 -2.64
CA PHE A 515 -3.46 2.70 -2.85
C PHE A 515 -2.76 1.81 -1.82
N GLY A 516 -1.77 1.01 -2.24
CA GLY A 516 -0.95 0.18 -1.35
C GLY A 516 -1.68 -0.97 -0.64
N GLY A 517 -2.94 -1.21 -1.01
CA GLY A 517 -3.83 -2.21 -0.43
C GLY A 517 -5.28 -1.81 -0.69
N GLY A 518 -6.23 -2.65 -0.27
CA GLY A 518 -7.66 -2.34 -0.39
C GLY A 518 -8.33 -2.93 -1.63
N THR A 519 -7.73 -3.95 -2.26
CA THR A 519 -8.25 -4.79 -3.36
C THR A 519 -9.78 -4.96 -3.37
N ALA A 520 -10.38 -5.30 -2.22
CA ALA A 520 -11.83 -5.51 -2.09
C ALA A 520 -12.69 -4.28 -2.47
N ASN A 521 -12.13 -3.07 -2.37
CA ASN A 521 -12.81 -1.84 -2.80
C ASN A 521 -12.88 -1.75 -4.33
N SER A 522 -11.78 -2.08 -5.03
CA SER A 522 -11.76 -2.15 -6.50
C SER A 522 -12.66 -3.28 -7.01
N GLU A 523 -12.68 -4.45 -6.33
CA GLU A 523 -13.65 -5.52 -6.62
C GLU A 523 -15.09 -5.01 -6.48
N PHE A 524 -15.39 -4.31 -5.39
CA PHE A 524 -16.70 -3.76 -5.11
C PHE A 524 -17.14 -2.73 -6.16
N GLU A 525 -16.30 -1.76 -6.50
CA GLU A 525 -16.62 -0.74 -7.50
C GLU A 525 -16.88 -1.39 -8.86
N PHE A 526 -16.02 -2.33 -9.27
CA PHE A 526 -16.17 -3.04 -10.54
C PHE A 526 -17.47 -3.86 -10.56
N LEU A 527 -17.68 -4.71 -9.56
CA LEU A 527 -18.79 -5.67 -9.56
C LEU A 527 -20.14 -5.01 -9.33
N THR A 528 -20.21 -3.91 -8.57
CA THR A 528 -21.50 -3.28 -8.24
C THR A 528 -21.79 -2.03 -9.07
N GLY A 529 -20.77 -1.41 -9.65
CA GLY A 529 -20.87 -0.08 -10.24
C GLY A 529 -21.08 1.04 -9.21
N ASN A 530 -21.06 0.75 -7.90
CA ASN A 530 -21.18 1.75 -6.85
C ASN A 530 -19.80 2.33 -6.52
N SER A 531 -19.63 3.65 -6.68
CA SER A 531 -18.34 4.28 -6.37
C SER A 531 -18.10 4.42 -4.86
N MET A 532 -16.85 4.18 -4.45
CA MET A 532 -16.36 4.44 -3.10
C MET A 532 -16.43 5.93 -2.73
N ALA A 533 -16.56 6.84 -3.70
CA ALA A 533 -16.69 8.28 -3.47
C ALA A 533 -17.92 8.65 -2.60
N TYR A 534 -18.96 7.80 -2.62
CA TYR A 534 -20.18 7.97 -1.81
C TYR A 534 -20.14 7.21 -0.50
N LEU A 535 -19.10 6.40 -0.29
CA LEU A 535 -18.89 5.67 0.93
C LEU A 535 -17.93 6.41 1.86
N PRO A 536 -17.95 6.08 3.14
CA PRO A 536 -17.03 6.70 4.06
C PRO A 536 -15.56 6.35 3.79
N GLY A 537 -14.64 7.28 4.09
CA GLY A 537 -13.21 7.04 3.91
C GLY A 537 -12.74 5.82 4.71
N GLY A 538 -11.96 4.95 4.09
CA GLY A 538 -11.50 3.72 4.74
C GLY A 538 -12.51 2.57 4.81
N SER A 539 -13.67 2.74 4.19
CA SER A 539 -14.66 1.66 4.13
C SER A 539 -14.11 0.47 3.37
N VAL A 540 -14.53 -0.71 3.81
CA VAL A 540 -14.35 -1.97 3.10
C VAL A 540 -15.74 -2.60 2.95
N PRO A 541 -16.43 -2.35 1.83
CA PRO A 541 -17.85 -2.63 1.68
C PRO A 541 -18.22 -4.09 1.95
N TYR A 542 -17.37 -5.05 1.57
CA TYR A 542 -17.63 -6.48 1.80
C TYR A 542 -17.86 -6.84 3.26
N LEU A 543 -17.20 -6.15 4.19
CA LEU A 543 -17.32 -6.43 5.63
C LEU A 543 -18.40 -5.58 6.30
N GLN A 544 -18.89 -4.55 5.62
CA GLN A 544 -19.66 -3.47 6.24
C GLN A 544 -21.06 -3.32 5.66
N TYR A 545 -21.20 -3.47 4.34
CA TYR A 545 -22.37 -3.04 3.57
C TYR A 545 -22.90 -4.13 2.61
N VAL A 546 -22.18 -5.24 2.42
CA VAL A 546 -22.62 -6.38 1.59
C VAL A 546 -23.02 -7.56 2.49
N ASP A 547 -24.06 -7.35 3.28
CA ASP A 547 -24.63 -8.34 4.22
C ASP A 547 -25.82 -9.12 3.64
N GLU A 548 -26.53 -8.51 2.69
CA GLU A 548 -27.67 -9.09 1.95
C GLU A 548 -27.42 -9.14 0.43
N LYS A 549 -28.41 -9.60 -0.34
CA LYS A 549 -28.32 -9.64 -1.81
C LYS A 549 -28.12 -8.22 -2.36
N THR A 550 -26.95 -7.95 -2.94
CA THR A 550 -26.58 -6.66 -3.53
C THR A 550 -26.54 -6.74 -5.05
N GLY A 551 -27.19 -5.78 -5.72
CA GLY A 551 -27.22 -5.70 -7.17
C GLY A 551 -25.83 -5.53 -7.75
N SER A 552 -25.46 -6.40 -8.66
CA SER A 552 -24.09 -6.52 -9.16
C SER A 552 -24.00 -7.31 -10.47
N LEU A 553 -22.86 -7.20 -11.14
CA LEU A 553 -22.53 -7.83 -12.41
C LEU A 553 -22.79 -9.35 -12.43
N PRO A 554 -22.44 -10.16 -11.41
CA PRO A 554 -22.72 -11.59 -11.46
C PRO A 554 -24.23 -11.89 -11.48
N TRP A 555 -25.06 -11.14 -10.74
CA TRP A 555 -26.51 -11.26 -10.84
C TRP A 555 -27.04 -10.92 -12.24
N ILE A 556 -26.53 -9.84 -12.85
CA ILE A 556 -26.91 -9.42 -14.20
C ILE A 556 -26.55 -10.50 -15.24
N LEU A 557 -25.32 -11.03 -15.17
CA LEU A 557 -24.85 -12.05 -16.10
C LEU A 557 -25.59 -13.38 -15.92
N LYS A 558 -25.93 -13.75 -14.68
CA LYS A 558 -26.76 -14.94 -14.39
C LYS A 558 -28.14 -14.83 -15.03
N GLN A 559 -28.76 -13.65 -15.01
CA GLN A 559 -30.03 -13.43 -15.72
C GLN A 559 -29.89 -13.44 -17.24
N ASN A 560 -28.71 -13.09 -17.75
CA ASN A 560 -28.33 -13.24 -19.15
C ASN A 560 -27.91 -14.69 -19.53
N GLY A 561 -28.02 -15.65 -18.60
CA GLY A 561 -27.78 -17.07 -18.85
C GLY A 561 -26.34 -17.53 -18.65
N TYR A 562 -25.50 -16.73 -17.98
CA TYR A 562 -24.11 -17.10 -17.70
C TYR A 562 -23.98 -17.92 -16.41
N SER A 563 -22.99 -18.82 -16.37
CA SER A 563 -22.45 -19.35 -15.12
C SER A 563 -21.43 -18.37 -14.57
N THR A 564 -21.47 -18.05 -13.28
CA THR A 564 -20.59 -17.03 -12.67
C THR A 564 -19.60 -17.66 -11.68
N ILE A 565 -18.31 -17.50 -11.91
CA ILE A 565 -17.26 -18.06 -11.04
C ILE A 565 -16.26 -16.97 -10.65
N ALA A 566 -16.00 -16.85 -9.36
CA ALA A 566 -14.90 -16.06 -8.83
C ALA A 566 -13.68 -16.97 -8.56
N VAL A 567 -12.48 -16.47 -8.85
CA VAL A 567 -11.21 -17.20 -8.67
C VAL A 567 -10.23 -16.30 -7.92
N HIS A 568 -9.74 -16.76 -6.77
CA HIS A 568 -8.68 -16.06 -6.03
C HIS A 568 -7.68 -17.08 -5.49
N PRO A 569 -6.41 -17.08 -5.94
CA PRO A 569 -5.42 -18.09 -5.57
C PRO A 569 -4.78 -17.80 -4.19
N TYR A 570 -5.61 -17.45 -3.22
CA TYR A 570 -5.22 -17.21 -1.82
C TYR A 570 -6.30 -17.68 -0.86
N LEU A 571 -6.09 -17.45 0.45
CA LEU A 571 -7.03 -17.84 1.50
C LEU A 571 -8.42 -17.24 1.24
N ASP A 572 -9.43 -18.10 1.23
CA ASP A 572 -10.83 -17.74 1.01
C ASP A 572 -11.32 -16.66 1.99
N SER A 573 -10.92 -16.73 3.26
CA SER A 573 -11.34 -15.84 4.33
C SER A 573 -10.84 -14.39 4.21
N GLY A 574 -9.94 -14.12 3.25
CA GLY A 574 -9.53 -12.76 2.93
C GLY A 574 -10.74 -11.90 2.60
N TRP A 575 -10.89 -10.77 3.30
CA TRP A 575 -11.96 -9.78 3.08
C TRP A 575 -13.41 -10.28 3.20
N SER A 576 -13.66 -11.43 3.85
CA SER A 576 -14.99 -12.06 3.90
C SER A 576 -15.58 -12.39 2.53
N ARG A 577 -14.73 -12.66 1.52
CA ARG A 577 -15.15 -13.01 0.15
C ARG A 577 -16.21 -14.11 0.05
N PRO A 578 -16.20 -15.22 0.84
CA PRO A 578 -17.23 -16.24 0.73
C PRO A 578 -18.64 -15.69 0.95
N ILE A 579 -18.81 -14.80 1.93
CA ILE A 579 -20.09 -14.16 2.22
C ILE A 579 -20.40 -13.13 1.13
N ALA A 580 -19.45 -12.25 0.81
CA ALA A 580 -19.66 -11.19 -0.18
C ALA A 580 -19.98 -11.74 -1.57
N TYR A 581 -19.25 -12.75 -2.05
CA TYR A 581 -19.48 -13.35 -3.37
C TYR A 581 -20.81 -14.11 -3.45
N GLU A 582 -21.25 -14.75 -2.37
CA GLU A 582 -22.62 -15.30 -2.30
C GLU A 582 -23.66 -14.20 -2.46
N ARG A 583 -23.48 -13.07 -1.74
CA ARG A 583 -24.38 -11.90 -1.79
C ARG A 583 -24.36 -11.18 -3.14
N LEU A 584 -23.23 -11.18 -3.83
CA LEU A 584 -23.05 -10.61 -5.18
C LEU A 584 -23.47 -11.58 -6.30
N GLY A 585 -23.84 -12.83 -5.98
CA GLY A 585 -24.47 -13.74 -6.92
C GLY A 585 -23.51 -14.60 -7.74
N PHE A 586 -22.29 -14.84 -7.26
CA PHE A 586 -21.42 -15.86 -7.84
C PHE A 586 -21.96 -17.27 -7.56
N ASP A 587 -21.96 -18.14 -8.58
CA ASP A 587 -22.35 -19.55 -8.43
C ASP A 587 -21.29 -20.38 -7.71
N ARG A 588 -20.01 -20.03 -7.92
CA ARG A 588 -18.86 -20.74 -7.35
C ARG A 588 -17.73 -19.77 -7.00
N PHE A 589 -17.06 -20.05 -5.90
CA PHE A 589 -15.79 -19.42 -5.53
C PHE A 589 -14.68 -20.49 -5.51
N VAL A 590 -13.61 -20.24 -6.27
CA VAL A 590 -12.41 -21.09 -6.36
C VAL A 590 -11.30 -20.41 -5.58
N SER A 591 -10.85 -21.02 -4.49
CA SER A 591 -9.80 -20.50 -3.62
C SER A 591 -8.48 -21.25 -3.82
N ILE A 592 -7.42 -20.90 -3.07
CA ILE A 592 -6.12 -21.61 -3.14
C ILE A 592 -6.24 -23.13 -2.92
N ASP A 593 -7.23 -23.59 -2.15
CA ASP A 593 -7.43 -25.03 -1.86
C ASP A 593 -7.86 -25.83 -3.10
N ASP A 594 -8.37 -25.15 -4.14
CA ASP A 594 -8.76 -25.76 -5.42
C ASP A 594 -7.61 -25.83 -6.45
N PHE A 595 -6.43 -25.27 -6.14
CA PHE A 595 -5.26 -25.31 -7.00
C PHE A 595 -4.45 -26.58 -6.77
N ARG A 596 -4.14 -27.31 -7.85
CA ARG A 596 -3.36 -28.55 -7.78
C ARG A 596 -1.93 -28.29 -8.25
N ASN A 597 -0.97 -28.36 -7.32
CA ASN A 597 0.45 -28.12 -7.57
C ASN A 597 0.74 -26.83 -8.37
N PRO A 598 0.21 -25.66 -7.94
CA PRO A 598 0.48 -24.42 -8.64
C PRO A 598 1.97 -24.06 -8.59
N GLU A 599 2.45 -23.35 -9.60
CA GLU A 599 3.73 -22.65 -9.55
C GLU A 599 3.63 -21.48 -8.56
N TYR A 600 4.67 -21.29 -7.77
CA TYR A 600 4.80 -20.16 -6.87
C TYR A 600 5.94 -19.26 -7.32
N ILE A 601 5.68 -17.96 -7.40
CA ILE A 601 6.71 -16.92 -7.47
C ILE A 601 6.72 -16.23 -6.11
N ARG A 602 7.89 -16.24 -5.45
CA ARG A 602 8.02 -15.92 -4.03
C ARG A 602 7.11 -16.83 -3.20
N GLU A 603 6.22 -16.27 -2.39
CA GLU A 603 5.29 -17.00 -1.53
C GLU A 603 3.85 -17.06 -2.09
N TYR A 604 3.61 -16.55 -3.30
CA TYR A 604 2.28 -16.48 -3.91
C TYR A 604 2.18 -17.33 -5.18
N VAL A 605 0.98 -17.81 -5.48
CA VAL A 605 0.69 -18.50 -6.74
C VAL A 605 0.99 -17.55 -7.90
N SER A 606 1.71 -18.03 -8.91
CA SER A 606 2.05 -17.22 -10.09
C SER A 606 0.81 -16.85 -10.90
N ASP A 607 0.85 -15.70 -11.58
CA ASP A 607 -0.25 -15.27 -12.44
C ASP A 607 -0.46 -16.25 -13.58
N ARG A 608 0.63 -16.87 -14.06
CA ARG A 608 0.56 -17.99 -15.01
C ARG A 608 -0.29 -19.15 -14.47
N SER A 609 -0.05 -19.61 -13.24
CA SER A 609 -0.88 -20.66 -12.62
C SER A 609 -2.31 -20.20 -12.34
N SER A 610 -2.51 -18.91 -12.03
CA SER A 610 -3.85 -18.32 -11.91
C SER A 610 -4.61 -18.37 -13.23
N PHE A 611 -3.94 -18.02 -14.34
CA PHE A 611 -4.51 -18.02 -15.69
C PHE A 611 -4.71 -19.43 -16.24
N ASP A 612 -3.84 -20.38 -15.90
CA ASP A 612 -4.04 -21.80 -16.19
C ASP A 612 -5.33 -22.33 -15.53
N LYS A 613 -5.64 -21.87 -14.31
CA LYS A 613 -6.92 -22.20 -13.65
C LYS A 613 -8.11 -21.56 -14.36
N VAL A 614 -7.99 -20.32 -14.86
CA VAL A 614 -9.02 -19.67 -15.69
C VAL A 614 -9.29 -20.49 -16.95
N ILE A 615 -8.23 -20.92 -17.64
CA ILE A 615 -8.33 -21.79 -18.83
C ILE A 615 -8.97 -23.14 -18.46
N GLU A 616 -8.55 -23.76 -17.35
CA GLU A 616 -9.13 -25.03 -16.88
C GLU A 616 -10.65 -24.90 -16.66
N LEU A 617 -11.11 -23.83 -16.02
CA LEU A 617 -12.53 -23.59 -15.75
C LEU A 617 -13.30 -23.29 -17.04
N TYR A 618 -12.69 -22.55 -17.97
CA TYR A 618 -13.25 -22.28 -19.29
C TYR A 618 -13.49 -23.59 -20.07
N GLU A 619 -12.52 -24.50 -20.10
CA GLU A 619 -12.65 -25.80 -20.79
C GLU A 619 -13.66 -26.74 -20.11
N GLN A 620 -13.96 -26.54 -18.82
CA GLN A 620 -14.93 -27.34 -18.06
C GLN A 620 -16.38 -26.81 -18.13
N LYS A 621 -16.62 -25.62 -18.71
CA LYS A 621 -17.93 -24.92 -18.64
C LYS A 621 -19.08 -25.61 -19.40
N GLY A 622 -18.76 -26.48 -20.37
CA GLY A 622 -19.73 -27.01 -21.32
C GLY A 622 -20.20 -25.96 -22.34
N ASP A 623 -21.48 -26.04 -22.72
CA ASP A 623 -22.07 -25.18 -23.77
C ASP A 623 -22.61 -23.83 -23.24
N GLN A 624 -22.72 -23.67 -21.91
CA GLN A 624 -23.20 -22.43 -21.30
C GLN A 624 -22.09 -21.37 -21.30
N PRO A 625 -22.37 -20.10 -21.65
CA PRO A 625 -21.36 -19.05 -21.58
C PRO A 625 -20.94 -18.81 -20.12
N ILE A 626 -19.66 -18.53 -19.91
CA ILE A 626 -19.08 -18.38 -18.58
C ILE A 626 -18.65 -16.93 -18.31
N PHE A 627 -18.84 -16.51 -17.07
CA PHE A 627 -18.22 -15.32 -16.48
C PHE A 627 -17.19 -15.76 -15.45
N LEU A 628 -15.92 -15.46 -15.70
CA LEU A 628 -14.79 -15.73 -14.81
C LEU A 628 -14.25 -14.40 -14.26
N PHE A 629 -14.36 -14.18 -12.95
CA PHE A 629 -13.73 -13.05 -12.26
C PHE A 629 -12.52 -13.54 -11.47
N ASN A 630 -11.32 -13.29 -11.97
CA ASN A 630 -10.06 -13.71 -11.35
C ASN A 630 -9.35 -12.54 -10.67
N VAL A 631 -9.06 -12.69 -9.38
CA VAL A 631 -8.28 -11.73 -8.58
C VAL A 631 -6.93 -12.38 -8.28
N THR A 632 -5.84 -11.87 -8.87
CA THR A 632 -4.51 -12.50 -8.75
C THR A 632 -3.83 -12.20 -7.41
N MET A 633 -2.59 -12.68 -7.21
CA MET A 633 -1.85 -12.52 -5.94
C MET A 633 -0.32 -12.41 -6.12
N GLN A 634 0.23 -12.78 -7.29
CA GLN A 634 1.68 -12.85 -7.53
C GLN A 634 2.41 -11.56 -7.17
N ASN A 635 1.78 -10.43 -7.48
CA ASN A 635 2.33 -9.09 -7.35
C ASN A 635 2.06 -8.47 -5.97
N HIS A 636 1.48 -9.21 -5.02
CA HIS A 636 1.17 -8.68 -3.69
C HIS A 636 2.45 -8.25 -2.94
N GLY A 637 2.31 -7.22 -2.09
CA GLY A 637 3.40 -6.62 -1.33
C GLY A 637 4.16 -7.55 -0.37
N GLY A 638 5.19 -6.98 0.27
CA GLY A 638 6.20 -7.73 1.04
C GLY A 638 7.53 -7.84 0.31
N TYR A 639 7.91 -6.81 -0.45
CA TYR A 639 9.13 -6.79 -1.26
C TYR A 639 10.40 -6.65 -0.40
N GLY A 640 11.55 -6.88 -1.02
CA GLY A 640 12.88 -6.67 -0.44
C GLY A 640 13.49 -7.91 0.23
N LYS A 641 12.74 -9.01 0.35
CA LYS A 641 13.29 -10.32 0.72
C LYS A 641 13.80 -11.05 -0.52
N THR A 642 14.93 -11.74 -0.41
CA THR A 642 15.40 -12.67 -1.43
C THR A 642 14.61 -13.98 -1.36
N HIS A 643 14.22 -14.51 -2.52
CA HIS A 643 13.49 -15.77 -2.62
C HIS A 643 14.26 -16.75 -3.52
N GLY A 644 14.38 -18.01 -3.11
CA GLY A 644 15.13 -19.01 -3.88
C GLY A 644 14.49 -19.37 -5.23
N ASN A 645 13.19 -19.14 -5.38
CA ASN A 645 12.38 -19.42 -6.56
C ASN A 645 12.10 -18.19 -7.44
N PHE A 646 12.65 -17.02 -7.12
CA PHE A 646 12.46 -15.81 -7.92
C PHE A 646 13.74 -14.99 -7.98
N ARG A 647 14.10 -14.55 -9.18
CA ARG A 647 15.26 -13.71 -9.42
C ARG A 647 14.79 -12.44 -10.11
N GLU A 648 15.12 -11.31 -9.50
CA GLU A 648 14.91 -9.99 -10.06
C GLU A 648 15.88 -9.77 -11.22
N ASP A 649 15.36 -9.36 -12.36
CA ASP A 649 16.11 -9.09 -13.60
C ASP A 649 15.88 -7.68 -14.15
N VAL A 650 14.88 -6.96 -13.62
CA VAL A 650 14.66 -5.54 -13.87
C VAL A 650 15.44 -4.71 -12.84
N ARG A 651 16.07 -3.64 -13.32
CA ARG A 651 16.85 -2.69 -12.54
C ARG A 651 16.51 -1.27 -12.96
N LEU A 652 16.49 -0.35 -12.00
CA LEU A 652 16.33 1.07 -12.28
C LEU A 652 17.66 1.59 -12.84
N SER A 653 17.67 2.15 -14.05
CA SER A 653 18.89 2.62 -14.71
C SER A 653 19.52 3.81 -13.99
N GLU A 654 18.68 4.73 -13.50
CA GLU A 654 19.11 5.95 -12.79
C GLU A 654 19.40 5.72 -11.31
N TYR A 655 18.81 4.67 -10.72
CA TYR A 655 18.89 4.36 -9.29
C TYR A 655 19.18 2.87 -9.02
N PRO A 656 20.19 2.27 -9.68
CA PRO A 656 20.41 0.82 -9.63
C PRO A 656 20.65 0.36 -8.19
N ASP A 657 19.88 -0.65 -7.78
CA ASP A 657 19.90 -1.30 -6.46
C ASP A 657 19.61 -0.35 -5.25
N ARG A 658 19.31 0.94 -5.51
CA ARG A 658 18.91 1.89 -4.46
C ARG A 658 17.51 1.59 -3.92
N PHE A 659 16.64 1.05 -4.78
CA PHE A 659 15.26 0.70 -4.45
C PHE A 659 14.97 -0.78 -4.78
N PRO A 660 15.57 -1.72 -4.02
CA PRO A 660 15.46 -3.15 -4.31
C PRO A 660 14.01 -3.68 -4.23
N GLU A 661 13.17 -3.05 -3.39
CA GLU A 661 11.73 -3.35 -3.36
C GLU A 661 11.04 -3.01 -4.69
N THR A 662 11.35 -1.84 -5.25
CA THR A 662 10.81 -1.40 -6.55
C THR A 662 11.30 -2.29 -7.68
N GLU A 663 12.59 -2.62 -7.71
CA GLU A 663 13.17 -3.49 -8.74
C GLU A 663 12.60 -4.92 -8.68
N GLN A 664 12.34 -5.42 -7.48
CA GLN A 664 11.65 -6.69 -7.29
C GLN A 664 10.21 -6.63 -7.82
N TYR A 665 9.46 -5.57 -7.50
CA TYR A 665 8.12 -5.35 -8.05
C TYR A 665 8.12 -5.27 -9.58
N LEU A 666 9.01 -4.46 -10.18
CA LEU A 666 9.12 -4.30 -11.63
C LEU A 666 9.44 -5.64 -12.33
N SER A 667 10.26 -6.47 -11.69
CA SER A 667 10.55 -7.84 -12.18
C SER A 667 9.31 -8.76 -12.12
N LEU A 668 8.40 -8.56 -11.17
CA LEU A 668 7.13 -9.30 -11.09
C LEU A 668 6.12 -8.82 -12.15
N ILE A 669 6.06 -7.51 -12.42
CA ILE A 669 5.24 -6.95 -13.50
C ILE A 669 5.65 -7.53 -14.85
N ARG A 670 6.96 -7.70 -15.09
CA ARG A 670 7.45 -8.41 -16.27
C ARG A 670 6.95 -9.86 -16.36
N LYS A 671 6.87 -10.59 -15.25
CA LYS A 671 6.29 -11.95 -15.22
C LYS A 671 4.79 -11.94 -15.51
N THR A 672 4.10 -10.90 -15.09
CA THR A 672 2.68 -10.67 -15.40
C THR A 672 2.48 -10.44 -16.89
N ASP A 673 3.32 -9.60 -17.53
CA ASP A 673 3.28 -9.35 -18.98
C ASP A 673 3.50 -10.65 -19.78
N GLU A 674 4.45 -11.49 -19.35
CA GLU A 674 4.67 -12.83 -19.92
C GLU A 674 3.43 -13.73 -19.79
N ALA A 675 2.77 -13.75 -18.62
CA ALA A 675 1.57 -14.55 -18.37
C ALA A 675 0.35 -14.06 -19.16
N VAL A 676 0.16 -12.73 -19.28
CA VAL A 676 -0.91 -12.13 -20.09
C VAL A 676 -0.74 -12.49 -21.57
N ARG A 677 0.51 -12.52 -22.06
CA ARG A 677 0.80 -12.99 -23.41
C ARG A 677 0.34 -14.43 -23.64
N GLU A 678 0.65 -15.34 -22.72
CA GLU A 678 0.21 -16.74 -22.82
C GLU A 678 -1.33 -16.86 -22.81
N LEU A 679 -2.01 -16.08 -21.96
CA LEU A 679 -3.46 -16.04 -21.86
C LEU A 679 -4.11 -15.56 -23.17
N ILE A 680 -3.66 -14.44 -23.73
CA ILE A 680 -4.22 -13.87 -24.97
C ILE A 680 -3.87 -14.77 -26.18
N GLU A 681 -2.66 -15.33 -26.24
CA GLU A 681 -2.28 -16.30 -27.27
C GLU A 681 -3.15 -17.57 -27.21
N TYR A 682 -3.61 -17.98 -26.02
CA TYR A 682 -4.54 -19.09 -25.87
C TYR A 682 -5.92 -18.76 -26.47
N PHE A 683 -6.54 -17.66 -26.01
CA PHE A 683 -7.90 -17.29 -26.40
C PHE A 683 -8.01 -16.80 -27.85
N SER A 684 -6.94 -16.25 -28.43
CA SER A 684 -6.91 -15.89 -29.86
C SER A 684 -7.02 -17.09 -30.80
N ARG A 685 -6.78 -18.31 -30.29
CA ARG A 685 -6.90 -19.58 -31.04
C ARG A 685 -8.18 -20.34 -30.71
N ARG A 686 -9.16 -19.72 -30.04
CA ARG A 686 -10.47 -20.31 -29.76
C ARG A 686 -11.49 -19.76 -30.76
N ASP A 687 -12.34 -20.64 -31.27
CA ASP A 687 -13.44 -20.25 -32.16
C ASP A 687 -14.63 -19.65 -31.39
N GLU A 688 -14.76 -19.99 -30.10
CA GLU A 688 -15.82 -19.41 -29.26
C GLU A 688 -15.54 -17.93 -28.96
N PRO A 689 -16.51 -17.03 -29.20
CA PRO A 689 -16.37 -15.62 -28.85
C PRO A 689 -16.03 -15.45 -27.37
N THR A 690 -14.94 -14.72 -27.10
CA THR A 690 -14.40 -14.48 -25.77
C THR A 690 -13.88 -13.05 -25.68
N ILE A 691 -14.26 -12.37 -24.60
CA ILE A 691 -13.79 -11.04 -24.24
C ILE A 691 -13.06 -11.09 -22.90
N ILE A 692 -11.87 -10.48 -22.87
CA ILE A 692 -10.98 -10.43 -21.71
C ILE A 692 -10.81 -8.98 -21.29
N LEU A 693 -11.22 -8.66 -20.06
CA LEU A 693 -10.87 -7.43 -19.38
C LEU A 693 -9.71 -7.71 -18.43
N PHE A 694 -8.63 -6.95 -18.54
CA PHE A 694 -7.53 -6.93 -17.58
C PHE A 694 -7.43 -5.54 -16.95
N PHE A 695 -7.28 -5.45 -15.63
CA PHE A 695 -7.03 -4.18 -14.95
C PHE A 695 -6.28 -4.34 -13.64
N GLY A 696 -5.49 -3.33 -13.28
CA GLY A 696 -4.86 -3.25 -11.96
C GLY A 696 -5.80 -2.69 -10.89
N ASP A 697 -5.79 -3.27 -9.69
CA ASP A 697 -6.67 -2.85 -8.59
C ASP A 697 -6.16 -1.62 -7.82
N HIS A 698 -4.84 -1.47 -7.68
CA HIS A 698 -4.16 -0.29 -7.12
C HIS A 698 -2.65 -0.28 -7.39
N ALA A 699 -1.98 0.85 -7.19
CA ALA A 699 -0.51 0.88 -7.19
C ALA A 699 0.08 0.30 -5.89
N PRO A 700 1.28 -0.31 -5.91
CA PRO A 700 1.94 -0.84 -4.72
C PRO A 700 2.47 0.26 -3.79
N SER A 701 2.48 0.01 -2.48
CA SER A 701 3.24 0.88 -1.54
C SER A 701 4.72 0.50 -1.54
N MET A 702 5.63 1.49 -1.48
CA MET A 702 7.09 1.29 -1.44
C MET A 702 7.68 1.87 -0.15
N LYS A 703 8.54 1.14 0.57
CA LYS A 703 9.03 1.56 1.90
C LYS A 703 10.27 2.46 1.89
N ASN A 704 11.04 2.42 0.81
CA ASN A 704 12.40 2.94 0.77
C ASN A 704 12.51 4.36 0.20
N GLY A 705 11.41 5.12 0.20
CA GLY A 705 11.41 6.51 -0.30
C GLY A 705 11.39 6.64 -1.83
N PHE A 706 10.95 5.59 -2.54
CA PHE A 706 10.95 5.56 -4.00
C PHE A 706 10.04 6.65 -4.57
N TYR A 707 8.78 6.71 -4.12
CA TYR A 707 7.81 7.72 -4.56
C TYR A 707 8.29 9.14 -4.26
N GLU A 708 8.83 9.37 -3.06
CA GLU A 708 9.39 10.66 -2.68
C GLU A 708 10.57 11.07 -3.56
N THR A 709 11.36 10.10 -4.01
CA THR A 709 12.51 10.33 -4.91
C THR A 709 12.03 10.70 -6.31
N ILE A 710 11.11 9.93 -6.91
CA ILE A 710 10.66 10.17 -8.28
C ILE A 710 9.72 11.38 -8.39
N LEU A 711 8.99 11.72 -7.32
CA LEU A 711 8.12 12.90 -7.24
C LEU A 711 8.84 14.14 -6.69
N ASN A 712 10.07 13.99 -6.20
CA ASN A 712 10.87 15.06 -5.58
C ASN A 712 10.10 15.83 -4.48
N SER A 713 9.32 15.12 -3.68
CA SER A 713 8.49 15.69 -2.62
C SER A 713 8.15 14.65 -1.55
N SER A 714 7.96 15.08 -0.31
CA SER A 714 7.42 14.21 0.74
C SER A 714 5.98 13.82 0.43
N MET A 715 5.59 12.57 0.70
CA MET A 715 4.20 12.11 0.58
C MET A 715 3.20 13.00 1.35
N SER A 716 3.61 13.58 2.49
CA SER A 716 2.78 14.48 3.29
C SER A 716 2.61 15.89 2.69
N GLU A 717 3.43 16.25 1.70
CA GLU A 717 3.46 17.58 1.06
C GLU A 717 2.95 17.53 -0.39
N LEU A 718 2.61 16.34 -0.90
CA LEU A 718 2.12 16.18 -2.27
C LEU A 718 0.79 16.93 -2.50
N PRO A 719 0.67 17.69 -3.60
CA PRO A 719 -0.60 18.27 -4.01
C PRO A 719 -1.57 17.18 -4.48
N ALA A 720 -2.87 17.48 -4.45
CA ALA A 720 -3.92 16.51 -4.76
C ALA A 720 -3.80 15.91 -6.18
N GLU A 721 -3.29 16.68 -7.14
CA GLU A 721 -3.08 16.21 -8.52
C GLU A 721 -1.97 15.15 -8.63
N ASP A 722 -0.85 15.34 -7.91
CA ASP A 722 0.22 14.33 -7.87
C ASP A 722 -0.19 13.12 -7.04
N MET A 723 -0.92 13.33 -5.95
CA MET A 723 -1.49 12.24 -5.16
C MET A 723 -2.43 11.38 -6.01
N GLN A 724 -3.26 11.98 -6.88
CA GLN A 724 -4.15 11.25 -7.79
C GLN A 724 -3.41 10.31 -8.74
N LYS A 725 -2.17 10.62 -9.14
CA LYS A 725 -1.37 9.74 -10.00
C LYS A 725 -1.04 8.40 -9.33
N LEU A 726 -0.93 8.37 -8.00
CA LEU A 726 -0.75 7.14 -7.22
C LEU A 726 -2.02 6.28 -7.15
N TYR A 727 -3.18 6.86 -7.47
CA TYR A 727 -4.49 6.21 -7.50
C TYR A 727 -4.95 5.97 -8.94
N ARG A 728 -3.98 5.78 -9.85
CA ARG A 728 -4.23 5.49 -11.25
C ARG A 728 -3.50 4.20 -11.62
N THR A 729 -4.22 3.27 -12.21
CA THR A 729 -3.72 2.03 -12.80
C THR A 729 -4.10 2.00 -14.28
N GLU A 730 -3.92 0.87 -14.95
CA GLU A 730 -4.31 0.68 -16.35
C GLU A 730 -5.34 -0.43 -16.50
N TYR A 731 -6.06 -0.37 -17.62
CA TYR A 731 -6.90 -1.48 -18.07
C TYR A 731 -6.80 -1.67 -19.59
N PHE A 732 -7.10 -2.89 -20.03
CA PHE A 732 -7.44 -3.18 -21.42
C PHE A 732 -8.61 -4.15 -21.52
N ILE A 733 -9.40 -4.03 -22.58
CA ILE A 733 -10.44 -4.96 -23.00
C ILE A 733 -10.04 -5.48 -24.36
N TRP A 734 -9.79 -6.77 -24.46
CA TRP A 734 -9.41 -7.46 -25.68
C TRP A 734 -10.46 -8.51 -26.04
N ALA A 735 -10.74 -8.72 -27.32
CA ALA A 735 -11.65 -9.77 -27.78
C ALA A 735 -11.00 -10.61 -28.88
N ASN A 736 -11.38 -11.88 -28.99
CA ASN A 736 -11.01 -12.74 -30.14
C ASN A 736 -11.94 -12.57 -31.35
N TYR A 737 -12.72 -11.48 -31.37
CA TYR A 737 -13.64 -11.09 -32.43
C TYR A 737 -13.59 -9.57 -32.60
N ASP A 738 -14.00 -9.10 -33.78
CA ASP A 738 -13.94 -7.68 -34.13
C ASP A 738 -14.67 -6.80 -33.11
N ILE A 739 -13.93 -5.87 -32.50
CA ILE A 739 -14.48 -4.80 -31.65
C ILE A 739 -13.96 -3.44 -32.09
N VAL A 740 -14.67 -2.36 -31.71
CA VAL A 740 -14.21 -1.00 -32.00
C VAL A 740 -13.02 -0.66 -31.10
N GLU A 741 -11.84 -0.58 -31.71
CA GLU A 741 -10.59 -0.28 -31.04
C GLU A 741 -10.58 1.16 -30.50
N ALA A 742 -10.04 1.36 -29.31
CA ALA A 742 -9.90 2.70 -28.74
C ALA A 742 -8.75 2.78 -27.73
N SER A 743 -8.03 3.90 -27.73
CA SER A 743 -6.96 4.19 -26.77
C SER A 743 -7.24 5.48 -26.00
N GLY A 744 -6.77 5.57 -24.76
CA GLY A 744 -6.90 6.77 -23.92
C GLY A 744 -8.31 6.98 -23.37
N ARG A 745 -9.10 5.90 -23.24
CA ARG A 745 -10.42 5.95 -22.61
C ARG A 745 -10.27 5.90 -21.10
N ASN A 746 -10.14 7.05 -20.47
CA ASN A 746 -9.94 7.11 -19.02
C ASN A 746 -11.27 7.05 -18.28
N MET A 747 -11.33 6.23 -17.23
CA MET A 747 -12.53 6.12 -16.38
C MET A 747 -12.19 5.69 -14.97
N SER A 748 -13.13 5.84 -14.04
CA SER A 748 -13.06 5.20 -12.73
C SER A 748 -13.64 3.78 -12.72
N THR A 749 -13.21 2.95 -11.76
CA THR A 749 -13.55 1.53 -11.66
C THR A 749 -15.05 1.23 -11.69
N ASN A 750 -15.88 2.12 -11.15
CA ASN A 750 -17.34 1.97 -11.11
C ASN A 750 -18.02 1.93 -12.50
N TYR A 751 -17.36 2.37 -13.56
CA TYR A 751 -17.90 2.32 -14.92
C TYR A 751 -17.47 1.08 -15.71
N LEU A 752 -16.40 0.41 -15.27
CA LEU A 752 -15.68 -0.56 -16.09
C LEU A 752 -16.53 -1.79 -16.44
N SER A 753 -17.36 -2.28 -15.51
CA SER A 753 -18.32 -3.37 -15.78
C SER A 753 -19.43 -2.97 -16.76
N THR A 754 -19.89 -1.72 -16.70
CA THR A 754 -20.90 -1.18 -17.62
C THR A 754 -20.34 -1.10 -19.04
N VAL A 755 -19.10 -0.61 -19.18
CA VAL A 755 -18.40 -0.54 -20.48
C VAL A 755 -18.15 -1.95 -21.04
N LEU A 756 -17.71 -2.89 -20.20
CA LEU A 756 -17.53 -4.29 -20.59
C LEU A 756 -18.83 -4.92 -21.11
N MET A 757 -19.95 -4.73 -20.40
CA MET A 757 -21.26 -5.23 -20.83
C MET A 757 -21.70 -4.62 -22.16
N ASP A 758 -21.47 -3.33 -22.36
CA ASP A 758 -21.81 -2.64 -23.61
C ASP A 758 -21.05 -3.24 -24.80
N ILE A 759 -19.74 -3.47 -24.66
CA ILE A 759 -18.89 -4.08 -25.70
C ILE A 759 -19.28 -5.54 -25.95
N ALA A 760 -19.59 -6.29 -24.87
CA ALA A 760 -19.99 -7.69 -24.95
C ALA A 760 -21.44 -7.89 -25.46
N GLY A 761 -22.21 -6.81 -25.66
CA GLY A 761 -23.60 -6.87 -26.11
C GLY A 761 -24.56 -7.47 -25.07
N ILE A 762 -24.25 -7.31 -23.78
CA ILE A 762 -25.07 -7.81 -22.66
C ILE A 762 -26.24 -6.86 -22.42
N ASP A 763 -27.45 -7.43 -22.25
CA ASP A 763 -28.63 -6.63 -21.92
C ASP A 763 -28.49 -6.09 -20.48
N MET A 764 -28.45 -4.77 -20.37
CA MET A 764 -28.19 -4.05 -19.12
C MET A 764 -29.48 -3.65 -18.38
N PRO A 765 -29.46 -3.64 -17.03
CA PRO A 765 -30.54 -3.08 -16.22
C PRO A 765 -30.50 -1.54 -16.25
N GLY A 766 -31.56 -0.91 -15.74
CA GLY A 766 -31.71 0.56 -15.77
C GLY A 766 -30.55 1.32 -15.12
N TYR A 767 -29.99 0.79 -14.03
CA TYR A 767 -28.86 1.39 -13.34
C TYR A 767 -27.59 1.47 -14.20
N ASN A 768 -27.24 0.41 -14.93
CA ASN A 768 -26.05 0.42 -15.79
C ASN A 768 -26.23 1.34 -17.01
N LEU A 769 -27.45 1.45 -17.54
CA LEU A 769 -27.74 2.44 -18.58
C LEU A 769 -27.60 3.87 -18.05
N TYR A 770 -28.02 4.11 -16.82
CA TYR A 770 -27.78 5.36 -16.13
C TYR A 770 -26.26 5.63 -15.93
N LEU A 771 -25.47 4.64 -15.51
CA LEU A 771 -24.01 4.75 -15.41
C LEU A 771 -23.35 5.09 -16.76
N LYS A 772 -23.86 4.53 -17.86
CA LYS A 772 -23.39 4.83 -19.22
C LYS A 772 -23.61 6.31 -19.57
N ASP A 773 -24.75 6.87 -19.18
CA ASP A 773 -25.03 8.31 -19.36
C ASP A 773 -24.20 9.18 -18.41
N LEU A 774 -24.02 8.74 -17.17
CA LEU A 774 -23.23 9.46 -16.18
C LEU A 774 -21.75 9.55 -16.59
N TYR A 775 -21.18 8.47 -17.13
CA TYR A 775 -19.82 8.44 -17.67
C TYR A 775 -19.56 9.52 -18.72
N ARG A 776 -20.56 9.84 -19.56
CA ARG A 776 -20.44 10.91 -20.58
C ARG A 776 -20.25 12.30 -19.97
N LYS A 777 -20.68 12.50 -18.72
CA LYS A 777 -20.56 13.77 -17.98
C LYS A 777 -19.40 13.77 -17.00
N TYR A 778 -19.22 12.65 -16.28
CA TYR A 778 -18.21 12.48 -15.24
C TYR A 778 -17.46 11.16 -15.44
N PRO A 779 -16.45 11.13 -16.35
CA PRO A 779 -15.68 9.93 -16.62
C PRO A 779 -14.99 9.34 -15.39
N VAL A 780 -14.62 10.19 -14.43
CA VAL A 780 -13.95 9.77 -13.19
C VAL A 780 -14.78 10.18 -11.99
N ILE A 781 -15.16 9.20 -11.18
CA ILE A 781 -15.75 9.33 -9.85
C ILE A 781 -15.01 8.38 -8.92
N SER A 782 -14.11 8.90 -8.08
CA SER A 782 -13.30 8.11 -7.14
C SER A 782 -13.18 8.80 -5.78
N THR A 783 -12.61 8.10 -4.80
CA THR A 783 -12.25 8.71 -3.50
C THR A 783 -11.18 9.78 -3.59
N MET A 784 -10.51 9.93 -4.74
CA MET A 784 -9.50 10.97 -5.01
C MET A 784 -10.03 12.16 -5.81
N GLY A 785 -11.26 12.05 -6.29
CA GLY A 785 -12.07 13.15 -6.78
C GLY A 785 -12.86 12.85 -8.04
N ILE A 786 -13.47 13.91 -8.59
CA ILE A 786 -14.32 13.84 -9.77
C ILE A 786 -13.62 14.56 -10.92
N ILE A 787 -13.59 13.96 -12.10
CA ILE A 787 -13.17 14.63 -13.33
C ILE A 787 -14.36 14.62 -14.28
N ASP A 788 -14.78 15.81 -14.71
CA ASP A 788 -15.86 15.96 -15.68
C ASP A 788 -15.36 15.76 -17.13
N SER A 789 -16.30 15.69 -18.07
CA SER A 789 -16.01 15.48 -19.50
C SER A 789 -15.23 16.64 -20.15
N SER A 790 -15.12 17.80 -19.48
CA SER A 790 -14.27 18.91 -19.92
C SER A 790 -12.83 18.80 -19.40
N GLY A 791 -12.54 17.80 -18.58
CA GLY A 791 -11.25 17.60 -17.92
C GLY A 791 -11.10 18.42 -16.63
N ARG A 792 -12.17 19.07 -16.14
CA ARG A 792 -12.11 19.82 -14.89
C ARG A 792 -12.15 18.84 -13.72
N ARG A 793 -11.15 18.96 -12.85
CA ARG A 793 -11.09 18.24 -11.59
C ARG A 793 -11.84 18.98 -10.50
N TYR A 794 -12.68 18.26 -9.80
CA TYR A 794 -13.29 18.65 -8.55
C TYR A 794 -12.71 17.79 -7.46
N ASP A 795 -12.49 18.39 -6.30
CA ASP A 795 -12.01 17.65 -5.16
C ASP A 795 -12.99 16.53 -4.85
N CYS A 796 -14.28 16.80 -4.65
CA CYS A 796 -15.27 15.77 -4.28
C CYS A 796 -16.59 15.92 -5.01
N VAL A 797 -17.48 14.94 -4.80
CA VAL A 797 -18.87 14.97 -5.27
C VAL A 797 -19.57 16.28 -4.91
N SER A 798 -19.48 16.74 -3.65
CA SER A 798 -20.18 17.97 -3.22
C SER A 798 -19.61 19.26 -3.80
N ALA A 799 -18.39 19.23 -4.35
CA ALA A 799 -17.76 20.38 -4.98
C ALA A 799 -18.23 20.56 -6.42
N VAL A 800 -18.89 19.55 -6.99
CA VAL A 800 -19.46 19.62 -8.33
C VAL A 800 -20.78 20.41 -8.28
N PRO A 801 -20.95 21.43 -9.14
CA PRO A 801 -22.25 22.07 -9.37
C PRO A 801 -23.19 21.09 -10.10
N ASP A 802 -23.90 20.26 -9.34
CA ASP A 802 -24.81 19.23 -9.85
C ASP A 802 -26.19 19.82 -10.22
N GLU A 803 -26.21 20.76 -11.18
CA GLU A 803 -27.42 21.50 -11.56
C GLU A 803 -28.51 20.60 -12.17
N ASP A 804 -28.11 19.52 -12.85
CA ASP A 804 -29.03 18.55 -13.44
C ASP A 804 -29.43 17.40 -12.50
N GLY A 805 -28.85 17.37 -11.29
CA GLY A 805 -29.12 16.37 -10.28
C GLY A 805 -28.55 14.98 -10.58
N SER A 806 -27.65 14.84 -11.56
CA SER A 806 -27.10 13.54 -11.92
C SER A 806 -26.29 12.93 -10.78
N LEU A 807 -25.34 13.62 -10.16
CA LEU A 807 -24.58 13.03 -9.04
C LEU A 807 -25.47 12.73 -7.82
N ARG A 808 -26.48 13.55 -7.55
CA ARG A 808 -27.51 13.28 -6.54
C ARG A 808 -28.26 11.98 -6.85
N ASP A 809 -28.74 11.82 -8.07
CA ASP A 809 -29.47 10.63 -8.51
C ASP A 809 -28.60 9.37 -8.43
N TYR A 810 -27.31 9.48 -8.73
CA TYR A 810 -26.35 8.40 -8.53
C TYR A 810 -26.23 8.00 -7.05
N SER A 811 -26.19 8.99 -6.15
CA SER A 811 -26.18 8.73 -4.70
C SER A 811 -27.42 7.97 -4.23
N TYR A 812 -28.59 8.23 -4.81
CA TYR A 812 -29.83 7.50 -4.51
C TYR A 812 -29.74 6.05 -4.94
N PHE A 813 -29.18 5.77 -6.13
CA PHE A 813 -28.96 4.40 -6.57
C PHE A 813 -28.00 3.64 -5.65
N ILE A 814 -26.85 4.24 -5.31
CA ILE A 814 -25.88 3.61 -4.39
C ILE A 814 -26.56 3.33 -3.04
N TYR A 815 -27.30 4.30 -2.51
CA TYR A 815 -27.98 4.13 -1.23
C TYR A 815 -29.05 3.02 -1.28
N ASN A 816 -29.87 2.99 -2.33
CA ASN A 816 -30.86 1.92 -2.53
C ASN A 816 -30.22 0.54 -2.68
N ASN A 817 -29.06 0.45 -3.34
CA ASN A 817 -28.40 -0.85 -3.57
C ASN A 817 -27.76 -1.42 -2.30
N LEU A 818 -27.22 -0.58 -1.42
CA LEU A 818 -26.45 -1.00 -0.24
C LEU A 818 -27.21 -0.90 1.09
N PHE A 819 -28.11 0.08 1.22
CA PHE A 819 -28.78 0.41 2.48
C PHE A 819 -30.31 0.37 2.36
N GLY A 820 -30.82 -0.06 1.21
CA GLY A 820 -32.26 -0.19 0.97
C GLY A 820 -32.93 -1.26 1.85
N ASP A 821 -32.21 -2.30 2.30
CA ASP A 821 -32.75 -3.41 3.10
C ASP A 821 -34.06 -3.96 2.45
N THR A 822 -35.10 -4.29 3.23
CA THR A 822 -36.45 -4.69 2.76
C THR A 822 -37.15 -3.67 1.84
N ARG A 823 -36.63 -2.45 1.77
CA ARG A 823 -37.12 -1.32 0.96
C ARG A 823 -36.34 -1.15 -0.35
N ARG A 824 -35.36 -2.01 -0.62
CA ARG A 824 -34.56 -2.00 -1.86
C ARG A 824 -35.44 -2.25 -3.08
N ASN A 825 -35.50 -1.29 -4.00
CA ASN A 825 -36.06 -1.55 -5.33
C ASN A 825 -35.02 -2.31 -6.17
N ALA A 826 -35.09 -3.64 -6.14
CA ALA A 826 -34.14 -4.52 -6.79
C ALA A 826 -34.21 -4.49 -8.33
N SER A 827 -35.39 -4.18 -8.89
CA SER A 827 -35.65 -4.28 -10.34
C SER A 827 -34.75 -3.38 -11.19
N VAL A 828 -34.28 -2.26 -10.65
CA VAL A 828 -33.40 -1.33 -11.38
C VAL A 828 -31.96 -1.81 -11.51
N PHE A 829 -31.54 -2.78 -10.68
CA PHE A 829 -30.19 -3.36 -10.69
C PHE A 829 -30.16 -4.78 -11.22
N ASP A 830 -31.20 -5.55 -10.92
CA ASP A 830 -31.17 -6.99 -11.15
C ASP A 830 -31.77 -7.31 -12.52
N GLU A 831 -32.84 -6.64 -12.94
CA GLU A 831 -33.60 -7.02 -14.13
C GLU A 831 -33.17 -6.22 -15.37
N PRO A 832 -32.78 -6.90 -16.47
CA PRO A 832 -32.65 -6.25 -17.76
C PRO A 832 -33.96 -5.53 -18.10
N LEU A 833 -33.88 -4.35 -18.70
CA LEU A 833 -35.09 -3.62 -19.10
C LEU A 833 -35.93 -4.39 -20.14
N TRP A 834 -35.34 -5.42 -20.76
CA TRP A 834 -35.96 -6.29 -21.75
C TRP A 834 -35.65 -7.77 -21.44
N PRO A 835 -36.65 -8.62 -21.15
CA PRO A 835 -36.51 -10.05 -21.37
C PRO A 835 -36.56 -10.32 -22.89
N VAL A 836 -35.65 -11.14 -23.39
CA VAL A 836 -35.68 -11.61 -24.78
C VAL A 836 -36.88 -12.57 -24.93
N GLU A 837 -38.02 -12.08 -25.44
CA GLU A 837 -38.87 -12.97 -26.23
C GLU A 837 -38.17 -13.19 -27.58
N PRO A 838 -38.05 -14.44 -28.05
CA PRO A 838 -37.56 -14.69 -29.39
C PRO A 838 -38.50 -13.96 -30.36
N LEU A 839 -37.93 -13.10 -31.21
CA LEU A 839 -38.66 -12.51 -32.32
C LEU A 839 -39.32 -13.67 -33.08
N ALA A 840 -40.64 -13.77 -32.98
CA ALA A 840 -41.41 -14.71 -33.78
C ALA A 840 -41.05 -14.44 -35.24
N GLN A 841 -40.41 -15.43 -35.87
CA GLN A 841 -40.13 -15.40 -37.30
C GLN A 841 -41.48 -15.28 -38.02
N ASN A 842 -41.72 -14.13 -38.63
CA ASN A 842 -42.74 -13.93 -39.67
C ASN A 842 -42.04 -13.63 -40.98
#